data_AF-A0A2P4QZK1-F1
#
_entry.id   AF-A0A2P4QZK1-F1
#
_cell.length_a   1.000
_cell.length_b   1.000
_cell.length_c   1.000
_cell.angle_alpha   90.00
_cell.angle_beta   90.00
_cell.angle_gamma   90.00
#
_symmetry.space_group_name_H-M   'P 1'
#
loop_
_entity.id
_entity.type
_entity.pdbx_description
1 polymer ?
#
loop_
_entity_poly.entity_id
_entity_poly.type
_entity_poly.pdbx_seq_one_letter_code
_entity_poly.pdbx_strand_id
1 'polypeptide(L)'
;MDVPDNVFPYTIIKKLKDQKLKDHKLKIQEFSDQNLKKWFEWTELPLVNWARFVVTKPDLENNPEFSEKVHEILARNFKKMSRNDKIIITRLFEYKECIPTACGMKIPGKAYFENIKLFPDLPTIKFQNPSFVKNVMELLGVRKVVELELIFENQRNLDHMQLLKYFASNSSDLKADEIEILKEKPIWPKKSLTDNEPGEIRLVARDLHTPTPLHCEFGLPVISWNKGLSNGSEEGKFLIKLGLREYLTLEKILELAAPPTDLKIREKALKYFIDNFDKNYFNSYRSSPVVNIAFLPCSEPDVYAKPSECFINPECEIMNFKVIHQDLKFKVGKLGVCQDPNHEELLIRLKENPPKDKIDAEKIFEYLTSQQGKFTDHDWDILVDLEFIPVQNKIGPNIINYANPNNCFFNIQEEILNDFFNCIDFGNKANKFLKSCGVKDELTPINFAELLVRSSDKLWKLVQTIDNGVDKYMYFLRKIALDFKILADKSSLIEEMKKAPILIAIKKKYQDEEEINDSDLASAKDIFINDDMKLGCKSLKGSVKESSAPKGTTRETENSRQLQEKITERASLFYYEYPKDNIKKDENWLKKLKVREVDHIETKYTLGGNIKIKKNDTIILENNRMNPWILYITSNSSSLDISKHIAKNIYKVYKWKDIFCINTLLITPLSVLKKMGYPVSRILQQQKYQPSTAEIHKNLQDNLQKFVKSCNLNENINSDDSDNDSNQNDKSTNIKHHCAMPDYLLHCVGIMQKIKLHDTKDIQQSVILSQPYNASLSRFVSMLKELADVFELELNTINIFYSDDNTIAFNYDKTFFFNFKFYHELHDDECKIKPTINAMSYWYMTFCHELAHNFVKPHNYEHEHYFSSFAELYMSNFLAMVNRNMDAY
;
A
#
# COMPACT_ATOMS: atom_id res chain seq x y z
N MET A 1 64.74 68.60 61.59
CA MET A 1 64.03 68.29 60.33
C MET A 1 64.78 69.05 59.28
N ASP A 2 65.37 68.33 58.33
CA ASP A 2 65.98 68.96 57.16
C ASP A 2 64.85 69.51 56.30
N VAL A 3 64.77 70.84 56.26
CA VAL A 3 63.90 71.61 55.39
C VAL A 3 64.81 72.46 54.50
N PRO A 4 64.41 72.77 53.25
CA PRO A 4 65.13 73.74 52.43
C PRO A 4 65.39 75.05 53.20
N ASP A 5 66.53 75.71 52.97
CA ASP A 5 66.97 76.90 53.71
C ASP A 5 65.98 78.07 53.67
N ASN A 6 65.06 78.05 52.70
CA ASN A 6 64.00 79.02 52.49
C ASN A 6 62.63 78.60 53.06
N VAL A 7 62.56 77.60 53.94
CA VAL A 7 61.30 77.09 54.51
C VAL A 7 61.32 77.15 56.04
N PHE A 8 60.26 77.72 56.60
CA PHE A 8 60.12 77.88 58.04
C PHE A 8 59.67 76.57 58.72
N PRO A 9 60.30 76.11 59.82
CA PRO A 9 59.94 74.86 60.47
C PRO A 9 58.50 74.84 61.01
N TYR A 10 57.74 73.80 60.67
CA TYR A 10 56.33 73.62 61.09
C TYR A 10 56.14 73.72 62.62
N THR A 11 57.12 73.25 63.40
CA THR A 11 57.12 73.32 64.86
C THR A 11 57.19 74.75 65.39
N ILE A 12 57.86 75.67 64.68
CA ILE A 12 57.92 77.08 65.07
C ILE A 12 56.60 77.77 64.70
N ILE A 13 56.03 77.50 63.51
CA ILE A 13 54.68 78.00 63.13
C ILE A 13 53.61 77.51 64.11
N LYS A 14 53.64 76.23 64.50
CA LYS A 14 52.69 75.68 65.48
C LYS A 14 52.84 76.38 66.83
N LYS A 15 54.07 76.60 67.31
CA LYS A 15 54.32 77.37 68.54
C LYS A 15 53.87 78.83 68.44
N LEU A 16 54.04 79.48 67.27
CA LEU A 16 53.55 80.84 67.02
C LEU A 16 52.02 80.90 66.97
N LYS A 17 51.35 79.89 66.41
CA LYS A 17 49.88 79.77 66.41
C LYS A 17 49.32 79.43 67.81
N ASP A 18 50.06 78.68 68.63
CA ASP A 18 49.67 78.28 70.00
C ASP A 18 49.98 79.35 71.07
N GLN A 19 50.89 80.31 70.82
CA GLN A 19 51.11 81.45 71.72
C GLN A 19 49.92 82.41 71.65
N LYS A 20 48.96 82.26 72.56
CA LYS A 20 48.00 83.31 72.92
C LYS A 20 48.79 84.53 73.42
N LEU A 21 49.10 85.48 72.54
CA LEU A 21 49.60 86.79 72.95
C LEU A 21 48.52 87.48 73.77
N LYS A 22 48.80 87.63 75.06
CA LYS A 22 48.02 88.44 75.99
C LYS A 22 48.27 89.89 75.63
N ASP A 23 47.16 90.61 75.49
CA ASP A 23 47.04 92.05 75.25
C ASP A 23 47.21 92.52 73.80
N HIS A 24 46.10 93.10 73.31
CA HIS A 24 45.86 93.69 71.99
C HIS A 24 45.54 92.69 70.86
N LYS A 25 44.24 92.37 70.73
CA LYS A 25 43.41 92.20 69.51
C LYS A 25 44.03 91.75 68.17
N LEU A 26 45.14 91.04 68.16
CA LEU A 26 45.65 90.32 66.99
C LEU A 26 45.02 88.93 67.01
N LYS A 27 43.88 88.80 66.30
CA LYS A 27 43.19 87.53 66.13
C LYS A 27 44.17 86.53 65.52
N ILE A 28 44.09 85.27 65.95
CA ILE A 28 44.74 84.09 65.33
C ILE A 28 44.56 84.03 63.78
N GLN A 29 43.64 84.82 63.22
CA GLN A 29 43.51 85.11 61.79
C GLN A 29 44.76 85.74 61.13
N GLU A 30 45.64 86.44 61.85
CA GLU A 30 46.80 87.13 61.26
C GLU A 30 47.93 86.20 60.78
N PHE A 31 48.04 85.01 61.36
CA PHE A 31 48.95 83.95 60.87
C PHE A 31 48.19 82.86 60.10
N SER A 32 47.08 83.22 59.45
CA SER A 32 46.46 82.35 58.45
C SER A 32 47.38 82.21 57.23
N ASP A 33 47.30 81.09 56.51
CA ASP A 33 48.17 80.83 55.37
C ASP A 33 48.03 81.91 54.26
N GLN A 34 46.86 82.56 54.21
CA GLN A 34 46.61 83.73 53.35
C GLN A 34 47.40 84.97 53.78
N ASN A 35 47.50 85.25 55.08
CA ASN A 35 48.22 86.43 55.59
C ASN A 35 49.73 86.22 55.60
N LEU A 36 50.20 85.00 55.89
CA LEU A 36 51.61 84.63 55.75
C LEU A 36 52.10 84.79 54.31
N LYS A 37 51.29 84.37 53.33
CA LYS A 37 51.56 84.61 51.91
C LYS A 37 51.52 86.09 51.53
N LYS A 38 50.58 86.86 52.09
CA LYS A 38 50.41 88.29 51.76
C LYS A 38 51.53 89.17 52.32
N TRP A 39 52.00 88.90 53.53
CA TRP A 39 52.95 89.78 54.22
C TRP A 39 54.40 89.36 54.05
N PHE A 40 54.65 88.07 53.90
CA PHE A 40 56.01 87.53 53.86
C PHE A 40 56.31 86.75 52.57
N GLU A 41 55.35 86.67 51.63
CA GLU A 41 55.42 85.80 50.43
C GLU A 41 55.62 84.31 50.75
N TRP A 42 55.45 83.92 52.02
CA TRP A 42 55.69 82.55 52.47
C TRP A 42 54.49 81.66 52.14
N THR A 43 54.75 80.58 51.42
CA THR A 43 53.77 79.56 51.10
C THR A 43 54.07 78.28 51.87
N GLU A 44 53.02 77.58 52.31
CA GLU A 44 53.17 76.22 52.86
C GLU A 44 54.00 75.37 51.88
N LEU A 45 55.06 74.73 52.37
CA LEU A 45 55.92 73.90 51.54
C LEU A 45 55.09 72.73 50.99
N PRO A 46 54.84 72.67 49.68
CA PRO A 46 54.08 71.56 49.12
C PRO A 46 54.83 70.25 49.38
N LEU A 47 54.09 69.21 49.75
CA LEU A 47 54.69 67.92 50.11
C LEU A 47 55.57 67.34 48.99
N VAL A 48 55.22 67.60 47.73
CA VAL A 48 56.02 67.24 46.55
C VAL A 48 57.37 67.95 46.53
N ASN A 49 57.42 69.24 46.88
CA ASN A 49 58.67 70.00 46.92
C ASN A 49 59.54 69.56 48.10
N TRP A 50 58.94 69.27 49.25
CA TRP A 50 59.63 68.63 50.36
C TRP A 50 60.22 67.26 49.96
N ALA A 51 59.43 66.41 49.30
CA ALA A 51 59.87 65.11 48.81
C ALA A 51 61.05 65.24 47.83
N ARG A 52 61.00 66.19 46.87
CA ARG A 52 62.10 66.48 45.94
C ARG A 52 63.40 66.81 46.68
N PHE A 53 63.31 67.58 47.76
CA PHE A 53 64.47 67.94 48.57
C PHE A 53 64.99 66.74 49.37
N VAL A 54 64.12 66.02 50.07
CA VAL A 54 64.52 64.88 50.92
C VAL A 54 65.21 63.77 50.12
N VAL A 55 64.77 63.53 48.88
CA VAL A 55 65.39 62.53 47.98
C VAL A 55 66.84 62.87 47.60
N THR A 56 67.28 64.13 47.76
CA THR A 56 68.69 64.52 47.54
C THR A 56 69.62 64.21 48.71
N LYS A 57 69.07 63.81 49.88
CA LYS A 57 69.85 63.57 51.09
C LYS A 57 70.41 62.14 51.10
N PRO A 58 71.74 61.95 51.28
CA PRO A 58 72.35 60.62 51.36
C PRO A 58 71.81 59.77 52.52
N ASP A 59 71.36 60.42 53.60
CA ASP A 59 70.78 59.75 54.77
C ASP A 59 69.52 58.94 54.43
N LEU A 60 68.80 59.29 53.36
CA LEU A 60 67.64 58.53 52.91
C LEU A 60 68.00 57.10 52.49
N GLU A 61 69.20 56.91 51.93
CA GLU A 61 69.67 55.61 51.43
C GLU A 61 70.56 54.88 52.45
N ASN A 62 71.21 55.60 53.37
CA ASN A 62 72.17 55.02 54.32
C ASN A 62 71.66 54.87 55.75
N ASN A 63 70.59 55.59 56.13
CA ASN A 63 70.08 55.61 57.51
C ASN A 63 68.62 55.12 57.59
N PRO A 64 68.40 53.88 58.11
CA PRO A 64 67.07 53.31 58.27
C PRO A 64 66.10 54.16 59.10
N GLU A 65 66.56 54.74 60.22
CA GLU A 65 65.71 55.55 61.10
C GLU A 65 65.28 56.87 60.44
N PHE A 66 66.17 57.47 59.65
CA PHE A 66 65.87 58.68 58.90
C PHE A 66 64.85 58.37 57.81
N SER A 67 65.07 57.29 57.06
CA SER A 67 64.14 56.88 56.02
C SER A 67 62.75 56.52 56.57
N GLU A 68 62.68 55.81 57.69
CA GLU A 68 61.41 55.50 58.35
C GLU A 68 60.62 56.78 58.68
N LYS A 69 61.27 57.79 59.26
CA LYS A 69 60.64 59.10 59.54
C LYS A 69 60.13 59.78 58.27
N VAL A 70 60.86 59.68 57.15
CA VAL A 70 60.44 60.23 55.86
C VAL A 70 59.15 59.55 55.38
N HIS A 71 59.09 58.22 55.43
CA HIS A 71 57.92 57.46 55.02
C HIS A 71 56.72 57.67 55.96
N GLU A 72 56.93 57.85 57.27
CA GLU A 72 55.88 58.24 58.20
C GLU A 72 55.26 59.60 57.86
N ILE A 73 56.08 60.59 57.47
CA ILE A 73 55.58 61.93 57.08
C ILE A 73 54.74 61.83 55.81
N LEU A 74 55.16 61.01 54.84
CA LEU A 74 54.35 60.70 53.66
C LEU A 74 53.04 60.00 54.05
N ALA A 75 53.08 59.04 54.98
CA ALA A 75 51.91 58.29 55.42
C ALA A 75 50.88 59.18 56.13
N ARG A 76 51.30 60.09 57.00
CA ARG A 76 50.43 61.08 57.67
C ARG A 76 49.64 61.94 56.68
N ASN A 77 50.24 62.24 55.52
CA ASN A 77 49.65 63.12 54.52
C ASN A 77 49.02 62.36 53.34
N PHE A 78 49.07 61.02 53.31
CA PHE A 78 48.66 60.20 52.17
C PHE A 78 47.20 60.44 51.71
N LYS A 79 46.27 60.64 52.66
CA LYS A 79 44.85 60.94 52.35
C LYS A 79 44.64 62.34 51.78
N LYS A 80 45.54 63.29 52.08
CA LYS A 80 45.47 64.69 51.61
C LYS A 80 46.15 64.90 50.25
N MET A 81 46.99 63.96 49.82
CA MET A 81 47.71 64.04 48.53
C MET A 81 46.73 63.92 47.35
N SER A 82 46.89 64.78 46.35
CA SER A 82 46.20 64.65 45.08
C SER A 82 46.73 63.46 44.26
N ARG A 83 45.98 63.02 43.23
CA ARG A 83 46.43 61.94 42.32
C ARG A 83 47.75 62.30 41.62
N ASN A 84 47.94 63.56 41.24
CA ASN A 84 49.17 64.03 40.61
C ASN A 84 50.35 64.05 41.57
N ASP A 85 50.14 64.46 42.84
CA ASP A 85 51.20 64.45 43.85
C ASP A 85 51.70 63.03 44.12
N LYS A 86 50.77 62.07 44.18
CA LYS A 86 51.10 60.65 44.35
C LYS A 86 52.00 60.14 43.21
N ILE A 87 51.68 60.45 41.95
CA ILE A 87 52.49 60.07 40.79
C ILE A 87 53.90 60.69 40.86
N ILE A 88 54.00 61.97 41.21
CA ILE A 88 55.30 62.65 41.30
C ILE A 88 56.14 62.04 42.43
N ILE A 89 55.54 61.82 43.60
CA ILE A 89 56.23 61.20 44.76
C ILE A 89 56.70 59.79 44.40
N THR A 90 55.86 58.94 43.78
CA THR A 90 56.30 57.60 43.35
C THR A 90 57.54 57.67 42.46
N ARG A 91 57.56 58.54 41.44
CA ARG A 91 58.71 58.70 40.53
C ARG A 91 59.99 59.18 41.23
N LEU A 92 59.86 60.00 42.27
CA LEU A 92 61.03 60.50 43.02
C LEU A 92 61.72 59.40 43.82
N PHE A 93 60.96 58.44 44.36
CA PHE A 93 61.47 57.38 45.23
C PHE A 93 61.73 56.06 44.50
N GLU A 94 61.23 55.88 43.27
CA GLU A 94 61.27 54.63 42.50
C GLU A 94 62.65 53.96 42.43
N TYR A 95 63.72 54.74 42.25
CA TYR A 95 65.09 54.26 42.05
C TYR A 95 66.00 54.48 43.27
N LYS A 96 65.45 54.89 44.42
CA LYS A 96 66.22 55.22 45.61
C LYS A 96 66.24 54.05 46.57
N GLU A 97 67.39 53.69 47.14
CA GLU A 97 67.49 52.63 48.15
C GLU A 97 66.95 53.09 49.50
N CYS A 98 65.67 53.46 49.54
CA CYS A 98 65.09 54.13 50.68
C CYS A 98 64.26 53.20 51.56
N ILE A 99 64.01 51.94 51.20
CA ILE A 99 63.16 51.06 52.03
C ILE A 99 64.03 50.26 53.00
N PRO A 100 63.84 50.41 54.34
CA PRO A 100 64.48 49.55 55.32
C PRO A 100 63.95 48.11 55.24
N THR A 101 64.83 47.14 55.02
CA THR A 101 64.46 45.72 54.95
C THR A 101 65.35 44.83 55.83
N ALA A 102 64.97 43.55 55.96
CA ALA A 102 65.78 42.53 56.63
C ALA A 102 67.20 42.39 56.05
N CYS A 103 67.39 42.71 54.77
CA CYS A 103 68.64 42.57 54.02
C CYS A 103 69.29 43.94 53.72
N GLY A 104 69.09 44.92 54.60
CA GLY A 104 69.58 46.29 54.43
C GLY A 104 68.61 47.20 53.67
N MET A 105 69.11 48.36 53.22
CA MET A 105 68.32 49.33 52.46
C MET A 105 68.14 48.86 51.02
N LYS A 106 66.91 48.96 50.48
CA LYS A 106 66.57 48.50 49.12
C LYS A 106 65.68 49.51 48.40
N ILE A 107 65.70 49.47 47.07
CA ILE A 107 64.75 50.22 46.25
C ILE A 107 63.32 49.69 46.48
N PRO A 108 62.27 50.53 46.40
CA PRO A 108 60.88 50.10 46.60
C PRO A 108 60.51 48.87 45.77
N GLY A 109 60.86 48.85 44.49
CA GLY A 109 60.59 47.75 43.58
C GLY A 109 61.37 46.45 43.85
N LYS A 110 62.24 46.39 44.87
CA LYS A 110 62.96 45.17 45.30
C LYS A 110 62.71 44.84 46.78
N ALA A 111 61.74 45.47 47.42
CA ALA A 111 61.34 45.21 48.80
C ALA A 111 59.97 44.51 48.84
N TYR A 112 59.75 43.71 49.88
CA TYR A 112 58.53 42.90 50.05
C TYR A 112 57.84 43.21 51.38
N PHE A 113 56.53 43.02 51.46
CA PHE A 113 55.81 43.14 52.73
C PHE A 113 56.19 42.02 53.72
N GLU A 114 56.13 42.33 55.02
CA GLU A 114 56.52 41.42 56.13
C GLU A 114 55.69 40.13 56.23
N ASN A 115 54.50 40.11 55.62
CA ASN A 115 53.62 38.95 55.59
C ASN A 115 54.11 37.85 54.63
N ILE A 116 55.09 38.16 53.76
CA ILE A 116 55.68 37.20 52.82
C ILE A 116 56.78 36.40 53.51
N LYS A 117 56.45 35.18 53.95
CA LYS A 117 57.38 34.24 54.59
C LYS A 117 57.75 33.08 53.67
N LEU A 118 58.15 33.37 52.42
CA LEU A 118 58.49 32.33 51.44
C LEU A 118 59.97 31.93 51.49
N PHE A 119 60.86 32.90 51.68
CA PHE A 119 62.31 32.72 51.79
C PHE A 119 62.82 33.45 53.04
N PRO A 120 63.78 32.86 53.79
CA PRO A 120 64.42 33.55 54.92
C PRO A 120 65.22 34.79 54.47
N ASP A 121 65.76 34.78 53.25
CA ASP A 121 66.64 35.84 52.71
C ASP A 121 65.90 36.90 51.86
N LEU A 122 64.55 36.94 51.89
CA LEU A 122 63.80 37.98 51.21
C LEU A 122 64.01 39.34 51.90
N PRO A 123 64.24 40.43 51.14
CA PRO A 123 64.27 41.79 51.67
C PRO A 123 62.86 42.27 52.06
N THR A 124 62.36 41.72 53.17
CA THR A 124 61.08 42.09 53.77
C THR A 124 61.22 43.39 54.55
N ILE A 125 60.24 44.28 54.43
CA ILE A 125 60.27 45.59 55.10
C ILE A 125 60.38 45.43 56.62
N LYS A 126 61.19 46.29 57.25
CA LYS A 126 61.35 46.36 58.70
C LYS A 126 61.10 47.79 59.16
N PHE A 127 59.85 48.06 59.52
CA PHE A 127 59.42 49.32 60.15
C PHE A 127 58.95 49.03 61.59
N GLN A 128 59.09 50.01 62.49
CA GLN A 128 58.53 49.95 63.84
C GLN A 128 57.00 49.86 63.81
N ASN A 129 56.35 50.52 62.85
CA ASN A 129 54.90 50.47 62.62
C ASN A 129 54.54 50.21 61.15
N PRO A 130 54.65 48.95 60.66
CA PRO A 130 54.43 48.58 59.26
C PRO A 130 53.03 48.94 58.75
N SER A 131 51.99 48.72 59.56
CA SER A 131 50.61 49.04 59.23
C SER A 131 50.36 50.52 58.93
N PHE A 132 51.13 51.42 59.56
CA PHE A 132 50.99 52.86 59.38
C PHE A 132 51.45 53.32 58.00
N VAL A 133 52.55 52.72 57.51
CA VAL A 133 53.16 53.07 56.23
C VAL A 133 52.63 52.26 55.04
N LYS A 134 51.81 51.22 55.28
CA LYS A 134 51.29 50.29 54.27
C LYS A 134 50.83 50.96 52.97
N ASN A 135 49.95 51.96 53.05
CA ASN A 135 49.41 52.65 51.87
C ASN A 135 50.48 53.39 51.04
N VAL A 136 51.50 53.92 51.72
CA VAL A 136 52.65 54.58 51.06
C VAL A 136 53.55 53.54 50.42
N MET A 137 53.83 52.44 51.12
CA MET A 137 54.63 51.33 50.59
C MET A 137 54.00 50.77 49.31
N GLU A 138 52.67 50.57 49.31
CA GLU A 138 51.93 50.16 48.12
C GLU A 138 52.03 51.19 46.98
N LEU A 139 51.99 52.49 47.30
CA LEU A 139 52.14 53.57 46.31
C LEU A 139 53.56 53.66 45.73
N LEU A 140 54.58 53.39 46.54
CA LEU A 140 55.99 53.45 46.13
C LEU A 140 56.43 52.23 45.32
N GLY A 141 55.63 51.16 45.31
CA GLY A 141 55.91 49.95 44.53
C GLY A 141 56.56 48.81 45.32
N VAL A 142 56.45 48.82 46.66
CA VAL A 142 56.80 47.65 47.48
C VAL A 142 55.92 46.47 47.09
N ARG A 143 56.54 45.31 46.86
CA ARG A 143 55.86 44.17 46.25
C ARG A 143 55.03 43.38 47.25
N LYS A 144 53.78 43.09 46.87
CA LYS A 144 52.88 42.18 47.58
C LYS A 144 53.12 40.71 47.22
N VAL A 145 53.74 40.44 46.08
CA VAL A 145 54.00 39.10 45.56
C VAL A 145 55.46 39.00 45.10
N VAL A 146 56.06 37.83 45.29
CA VAL A 146 57.41 37.49 44.84
C VAL A 146 57.36 37.08 43.37
N GLU A 147 58.35 37.53 42.60
CA GLU A 147 58.52 37.20 41.19
C GLU A 147 58.54 35.70 40.97
N LEU A 148 57.78 35.23 39.97
CA LEU A 148 57.75 33.81 39.60
C LEU A 148 59.14 33.28 39.24
N GLU A 149 60.00 34.09 38.62
CA GLU A 149 61.38 33.72 38.28
C GLU A 149 62.19 33.31 39.52
N LEU A 150 62.13 34.13 40.56
CA LEU A 150 62.83 33.92 41.82
C LEU A 150 62.27 32.72 42.60
N ILE A 151 60.96 32.46 42.44
CA ILE A 151 60.29 31.27 42.97
C ILE A 151 60.75 30.00 42.25
N PHE A 152 60.85 30.03 40.92
CA PHE A 152 61.25 28.87 40.12
C PHE A 152 62.74 28.53 40.28
N GLU A 153 63.61 29.52 40.40
CA GLU A 153 65.05 29.31 40.68
C GLU A 153 65.29 28.56 41.99
N ASN A 154 64.48 28.84 43.01
CA ASN A 154 64.60 28.22 44.34
C ASN A 154 63.65 27.04 44.57
N GLN A 155 62.91 26.61 43.56
CA GLN A 155 61.81 25.63 43.67
C GLN A 155 62.24 24.27 44.22
N ARG A 156 63.47 23.82 43.95
CA ARG A 156 63.97 22.51 44.42
C ARG A 156 64.13 22.44 45.94
N ASN A 157 64.38 23.59 46.58
CA ASN A 157 64.61 23.68 48.03
C ASN A 157 63.34 24.02 48.81
N LEU A 158 62.24 24.30 48.11
CA LEU A 158 60.98 24.72 48.70
C LEU A 158 60.01 23.55 48.84
N ASP A 159 59.35 23.49 49.99
CA ASP A 159 58.19 22.64 50.17
C ASP A 159 57.05 23.13 49.26
N HIS A 160 56.65 22.29 48.31
CA HIS A 160 55.49 22.51 47.42
C HIS A 160 54.23 22.95 48.17
N MET A 161 54.06 22.55 49.43
CA MET A 161 52.93 22.96 50.26
C MET A 161 53.03 24.42 50.72
N GLN A 162 54.23 24.90 51.03
CA GLN A 162 54.46 26.31 51.36
C GLN A 162 54.24 27.19 50.14
N LEU A 163 54.71 26.74 48.97
CA LEU A 163 54.44 27.38 47.68
C LEU A 163 52.94 27.47 47.38
N LEU A 164 52.21 26.36 47.58
CA LEU A 164 50.78 26.33 47.34
C LEU A 164 50.02 27.28 48.28
N LYS A 165 50.32 27.25 49.58
CA LYS A 165 49.73 28.16 50.58
C LYS A 165 50.00 29.61 50.23
N TYR A 166 51.22 29.91 49.79
CA TYR A 166 51.62 31.23 49.37
C TYR A 166 50.81 31.72 48.16
N PHE A 167 50.75 30.93 47.09
CA PHE A 167 50.02 31.33 45.90
C PHE A 167 48.51 31.43 46.14
N ALA A 168 47.94 30.54 46.95
CA ALA A 168 46.53 30.61 47.34
C ALA A 168 46.21 31.89 48.12
N SER A 169 47.05 32.22 49.11
CA SER A 169 46.89 33.43 49.95
C SER A 169 47.04 34.74 49.18
N ASN A 170 47.85 34.74 48.11
CA ASN A 170 48.11 35.92 47.27
C ASN A 170 47.40 35.84 45.90
N SER A 171 46.38 34.99 45.77
CA SER A 171 45.74 34.70 44.49
C SER A 171 45.04 35.90 43.84
N SER A 172 44.67 36.91 44.64
CA SER A 172 44.10 38.18 44.18
C SER A 172 45.13 39.20 43.70
N ASP A 173 46.39 39.05 44.12
CA ASP A 173 47.48 39.98 43.79
C ASP A 173 48.33 39.49 42.59
N LEU A 174 48.13 38.25 42.13
CA LEU A 174 48.75 37.70 40.92
C LEU A 174 48.14 38.26 39.63
N LYS A 175 48.98 38.59 38.65
CA LYS A 175 48.57 39.03 37.30
C LYS A 175 48.04 37.85 36.47
N ALA A 176 47.27 38.17 35.42
CA ALA A 176 46.74 37.15 34.51
C ALA A 176 47.86 36.33 33.84
N ASP A 177 48.89 36.99 33.30
CA ASP A 177 50.04 36.33 32.66
C ASP A 177 50.82 35.42 33.63
N GLU A 178 50.92 35.82 34.90
CA GLU A 178 51.55 35.00 35.95
C GLU A 178 50.75 33.73 36.24
N ILE A 179 49.41 33.82 36.23
CA ILE A 179 48.53 32.66 36.36
C ILE A 179 48.68 31.74 35.13
N GLU A 180 48.81 32.29 33.92
CA GLU A 180 49.05 31.49 32.70
C GLU A 180 50.40 30.75 32.76
N ILE A 181 51.46 31.42 33.22
CA ILE A 181 52.76 30.76 33.43
C ILE A 181 52.62 29.62 34.45
N LEU A 182 51.92 29.84 35.58
CA LEU A 182 51.70 28.81 36.59
C LEU A 182 50.87 27.62 36.09
N LYS A 183 49.94 27.85 35.16
CA LYS A 183 49.14 26.79 34.52
C LYS A 183 49.95 25.87 33.63
N GLU A 184 51.06 26.36 33.06
CA GLU A 184 51.89 25.61 32.10
C GLU A 184 53.12 24.96 32.75
N LYS A 185 53.48 25.37 33.97
CA LYS A 185 54.71 24.93 34.64
C LYS A 185 54.55 23.60 35.39
N PRO A 186 55.44 22.61 35.19
CA PRO A 186 55.38 21.31 35.85
C PRO A 186 55.99 21.35 37.26
N ILE A 187 55.30 22.00 38.20
CA ILE A 187 55.81 22.23 39.55
C ILE A 187 55.14 21.37 40.63
N TRP A 188 54.05 20.68 40.26
CA TRP A 188 53.16 19.99 41.18
C TRP A 188 53.49 18.49 41.29
N PRO A 189 53.73 17.94 42.49
CA PRO A 189 54.19 16.56 42.63
C PRO A 189 53.06 15.55 42.39
N LYS A 190 53.37 14.50 41.62
CA LYS A 190 52.54 13.30 41.49
C LYS A 190 52.75 12.39 42.70
N LYS A 191 51.66 11.83 43.24
CA LYS A 191 51.70 10.85 44.32
C LYS A 191 52.38 9.55 43.84
N SER A 192 53.40 9.08 44.58
CA SER A 192 54.04 7.79 44.35
C SER A 192 53.16 6.63 44.84
N LEU A 193 53.26 5.47 44.20
CA LEU A 193 52.56 4.24 44.60
C LEU A 193 53.22 3.56 45.82
N THR A 194 54.45 3.95 46.15
CA THR A 194 55.20 3.48 47.33
C THR A 194 55.41 4.66 48.30
N ASP A 195 55.00 4.49 49.56
CA ASP A 195 55.07 5.55 50.59
C ASP A 195 56.51 5.99 50.97
N ASN A 196 57.55 5.36 50.39
CA ASN A 196 58.95 5.51 50.79
C ASN A 196 59.84 6.26 49.78
N GLU A 197 59.31 6.79 48.67
CA GLU A 197 60.07 7.69 47.80
C GLU A 197 59.41 9.07 47.69
N PRO A 198 60.15 10.17 47.93
CA PRO A 198 59.64 11.50 47.67
C PRO A 198 59.31 11.63 46.17
N GLY A 199 58.09 12.05 45.84
CA GLY A 199 57.61 12.14 44.47
C GLY A 199 58.51 13.02 43.58
N GLU A 200 59.43 12.39 42.85
CA GLU A 200 60.37 13.09 41.95
C GLU A 200 59.69 13.61 40.68
N ILE A 201 58.55 13.02 40.27
CA ILE A 201 57.85 13.42 39.06
C ILE A 201 56.91 14.58 39.39
N ARG A 202 57.27 15.78 38.93
CA ARG A 202 56.42 16.96 38.94
C ARG A 202 55.74 17.13 37.58
N LEU A 203 54.43 17.38 37.61
CA LEU A 203 53.59 17.54 36.44
C LEU A 203 52.89 18.90 36.47
N VAL A 204 52.31 19.26 35.33
CA VAL A 204 51.45 20.42 35.20
C VAL A 204 50.13 20.14 35.92
N ALA A 205 49.50 21.17 36.50
CA ALA A 205 48.25 21.00 37.26
C ALA A 205 47.16 20.30 36.42
N ARG A 206 47.05 20.64 35.13
CA ARG A 206 46.08 20.05 34.21
C ARG A 206 46.26 18.57 33.91
N ASP A 207 47.42 18.00 34.20
CA ASP A 207 47.70 16.56 34.00
C ASP A 207 47.48 15.75 35.28
N LEU A 208 47.19 16.45 36.39
CA LEU A 208 46.95 15.85 37.70
C LEU A 208 45.46 15.85 38.04
N HIS A 209 45.09 14.88 38.86
CA HIS A 209 43.74 14.68 39.38
C HIS A 209 43.73 14.81 40.90
N THR A 210 42.56 15.15 41.44
CA THR A 210 42.34 15.14 42.89
C THR A 210 42.54 13.73 43.47
N PRO A 211 43.05 13.58 44.70
CA PRO A 211 43.30 12.29 45.34
C PRO A 211 42.02 11.66 45.89
N THR A 212 41.12 11.30 44.99
CA THR A 212 39.96 10.47 45.32
C THR A 212 40.33 8.99 45.22
N PRO A 213 39.69 8.10 46.01
CA PRO A 213 39.91 6.65 45.88
C PRO A 213 39.71 6.15 44.44
N LEU A 214 38.69 6.66 43.74
CA LEU A 214 38.40 6.30 42.35
C LEU A 214 39.52 6.69 41.39
N HIS A 215 40.09 7.89 41.52
CA HIS A 215 41.20 8.31 40.66
C HIS A 215 42.46 7.45 40.87
N CYS A 216 42.71 7.02 42.11
CA CYS A 216 43.78 6.07 42.41
C CYS A 216 43.51 4.69 41.81
N GLU A 217 42.28 4.16 41.95
CA GLU A 217 41.87 2.87 41.38
C GLU A 217 41.95 2.85 39.85
N PHE A 218 41.64 3.97 39.19
CA PHE A 218 41.77 4.13 37.73
C PHE A 218 43.22 4.35 37.26
N GLY A 219 44.21 4.31 38.16
CA GLY A 219 45.62 4.48 37.82
C GLY A 219 45.98 5.89 37.32
N LEU A 220 45.16 6.91 37.64
CA LEU A 220 45.36 8.26 37.14
C LEU A 220 46.51 8.97 37.89
N PRO A 221 47.19 9.94 37.24
CA PRO A 221 48.14 10.80 37.93
C PRO A 221 47.42 11.66 38.96
N VAL A 222 47.60 11.32 40.23
CA VAL A 222 47.00 12.01 41.37
C VAL A 222 48.04 12.94 42.01
N ILE A 223 47.63 14.13 42.42
CA ILE A 223 48.51 15.06 43.15
C ILE A 223 48.84 14.52 44.55
N SER A 224 50.08 14.71 45.00
CA SER A 224 50.46 14.41 46.38
C SER A 224 49.88 15.46 47.34
N TRP A 225 49.00 15.05 48.27
CA TRP A 225 48.45 15.91 49.33
C TRP A 225 48.94 15.47 50.71
N ASN A 226 49.21 16.45 51.59
CA ASN A 226 49.35 16.18 53.01
C ASN A 226 47.97 16.02 53.68
N LYS A 227 47.92 15.26 54.78
CA LYS A 227 46.68 15.00 55.56
C LYS A 227 46.06 16.33 56.01
N GLY A 228 44.85 16.65 55.53
CA GLY A 228 44.03 17.79 55.99
C GLY A 228 43.54 18.76 54.91
N LEU A 229 44.00 18.66 53.66
CA LEU A 229 43.55 19.50 52.55
C LEU A 229 42.39 18.86 51.79
N SER A 230 41.49 19.71 51.28
CA SER A 230 40.32 19.30 50.49
C SER A 230 40.12 20.22 49.30
N ASN A 231 39.33 19.80 48.30
CA ASN A 231 38.95 20.65 47.15
C ASN A 231 38.35 22.00 47.60
N GLY A 232 37.71 22.04 48.77
CA GLY A 232 37.07 23.24 49.31
C GLY A 232 38.01 24.22 50.03
N SER A 233 39.26 23.82 50.30
CA SER A 233 40.28 24.71 50.86
C SER A 233 40.69 25.79 49.85
N GLU A 234 41.23 26.91 50.32
CA GLU A 234 41.71 27.99 49.43
C GLU A 234 42.83 27.48 48.50
N GLU A 235 43.68 26.59 49.01
CA GLU A 235 44.71 25.87 48.26
C GLU A 235 44.12 24.95 47.19
N GLY A 236 43.08 24.17 47.54
CA GLY A 236 42.39 23.28 46.61
C GLY A 236 41.72 24.05 45.46
N LYS A 237 40.97 25.11 45.80
CA LYS A 237 40.35 26.01 44.82
C LYS A 237 41.38 26.66 43.90
N PHE A 238 42.54 27.04 44.45
CA PHE A 238 43.61 27.62 43.65
C PHE A 238 44.21 26.60 42.66
N LEU A 239 44.45 25.35 43.07
CA LEU A 239 44.90 24.30 42.16
C LEU A 239 43.87 24.00 41.06
N ILE A 240 42.58 23.99 41.40
CA ILE A 240 41.49 23.83 40.41
C ILE A 240 41.52 25.00 39.42
N LYS A 241 41.75 26.24 39.89
CA LYS A 241 41.95 27.43 39.02
C LYS A 241 43.15 27.29 38.09
N LEU A 242 44.20 26.57 38.51
CA LEU A 242 45.36 26.24 37.68
C LEU A 242 45.14 25.04 36.74
N GLY A 243 44.01 24.34 36.86
CA GLY A 243 43.63 23.25 35.96
C GLY A 243 43.63 21.85 36.60
N LEU A 244 43.85 21.72 37.92
CA LEU A 244 43.72 20.43 38.60
C LEU A 244 42.34 19.82 38.33
N ARG A 245 42.32 18.58 37.82
CA ARG A 245 41.09 17.93 37.39
C ARG A 245 40.34 17.31 38.56
N GLU A 246 39.12 17.79 38.79
CA GLU A 246 38.21 17.20 39.78
C GLU A 246 37.48 15.96 39.27
N TYR A 247 37.38 15.82 37.95
CA TYR A 247 36.74 14.71 37.25
C TYR A 247 37.58 14.36 36.01
N LEU A 248 37.40 13.14 35.49
CA LEU A 248 38.11 12.68 34.31
C LEU A 248 37.68 13.47 33.07
N THR A 249 38.56 13.60 32.08
CA THR A 249 38.15 14.05 30.74
C THR A 249 37.23 13.01 30.11
N LEU A 250 36.31 13.47 29.25
CA LEU A 250 35.37 12.59 28.55
C LEU A 250 36.09 11.45 27.80
N GLU A 251 37.16 11.76 27.06
CA GLU A 251 37.98 10.75 26.36
C GLU A 251 38.46 9.66 27.31
N LYS A 252 39.08 10.07 28.43
CA LYS A 252 39.69 9.12 29.35
C LYS A 252 38.68 8.22 30.07
N ILE A 253 37.52 8.76 30.47
CA ILE A 253 36.50 7.95 31.13
C ILE A 253 35.86 6.94 30.16
N LEU A 254 35.67 7.32 28.89
CA LEU A 254 35.16 6.40 27.86
C LEU A 254 36.19 5.32 27.49
N GLU A 255 37.48 5.66 27.40
CA GLU A 255 38.56 4.67 27.23
C GLU A 255 38.61 3.64 28.37
N LEU A 256 38.48 4.09 29.62
CA LEU A 256 38.47 3.21 30.79
C LEU A 256 37.21 2.33 30.84
N ALA A 257 36.08 2.83 30.33
CA ALA A 257 34.83 2.09 30.22
C ALA A 257 34.83 1.09 29.04
N ALA A 258 35.79 1.18 28.13
CA ALA A 258 35.88 0.35 26.92
C ALA A 258 36.97 -0.74 27.02
N PRO A 259 36.84 -1.85 26.27
CA PRO A 259 37.94 -2.80 26.06
C PRO A 259 39.17 -2.09 25.45
N PRO A 260 40.42 -2.52 25.76
CA PRO A 260 40.82 -3.75 26.46
C PRO A 260 40.99 -3.59 27.98
N THR A 261 40.40 -2.56 28.60
CA THR A 261 40.53 -2.31 30.05
C THR A 261 39.89 -3.44 30.87
N ASP A 262 40.44 -3.73 32.07
CA ASP A 262 39.93 -4.76 32.98
C ASP A 262 38.42 -4.59 33.28
N LEU A 263 37.68 -5.70 33.34
CA LEU A 263 36.22 -5.72 33.55
C LEU A 263 35.79 -4.91 34.77
N LYS A 264 36.49 -5.03 35.92
CA LYS A 264 36.11 -4.31 37.14
C LYS A 264 36.33 -2.81 37.01
N ILE A 265 37.35 -2.41 36.25
CA ILE A 265 37.63 -0.99 35.97
C ILE A 265 36.57 -0.45 35.01
N ARG A 266 36.20 -1.21 33.96
CA ARG A 266 35.16 -0.82 32.99
C ARG A 266 33.82 -0.55 33.67
N GLU A 267 33.35 -1.45 34.52
CA GLU A 267 32.10 -1.30 35.25
C GLU A 267 32.10 -0.08 36.18
N LYS A 268 33.19 0.13 36.93
CA LYS A 268 33.35 1.30 37.81
C LYS A 268 33.42 2.60 37.03
N ALA A 269 34.15 2.62 35.92
CA ALA A 269 34.29 3.79 35.05
C ALA A 269 32.93 4.16 34.41
N LEU A 270 32.21 3.17 33.87
CA LEU A 270 30.88 3.37 33.29
C LEU A 270 29.89 3.90 34.34
N LYS A 271 29.88 3.31 35.54
CA LYS A 271 29.05 3.79 36.64
C LYS A 271 29.36 5.24 37.01
N TYR A 272 30.64 5.57 37.18
CA TYR A 272 31.07 6.93 37.49
C TYR A 272 30.67 7.93 36.38
N PHE A 273 30.83 7.54 35.10
CA PHE A 273 30.40 8.34 33.96
C PHE A 273 28.89 8.62 33.99
N ILE A 274 28.07 7.59 34.16
CA ILE A 274 26.61 7.70 34.16
C ILE A 274 26.11 8.55 35.34
N ASP A 275 26.67 8.34 36.54
CA ASP A 275 26.28 9.03 37.77
C ASP A 275 26.66 10.53 37.75
N ASN A 276 27.71 10.90 37.00
CA ASN A 276 28.18 12.28 36.86
C ASN A 276 27.86 12.91 35.49
N PHE A 277 27.10 12.23 34.63
CA PHE A 277 26.86 12.63 33.24
C PHE A 277 26.29 14.04 33.14
N ASP A 278 25.17 14.29 33.84
CA ASP A 278 24.42 15.53 33.74
C ASP A 278 25.19 16.73 34.30
N LYS A 279 26.06 16.48 35.29
CA LYS A 279 26.83 17.53 35.97
C LYS A 279 28.13 17.89 35.22
N ASN A 280 28.87 16.89 34.74
CA ASN A 280 30.25 17.07 34.31
C ASN A 280 30.48 16.77 32.82
N TYR A 281 29.61 15.99 32.17
CA TYR A 281 29.87 15.44 30.83
C TYR A 281 28.85 15.84 29.76
N PHE A 282 27.63 16.28 30.11
CA PHE A 282 26.56 16.53 29.14
C PHE A 282 26.97 17.46 27.97
N ASN A 283 27.57 18.61 28.28
CA ASN A 283 27.97 19.60 27.28
C ASN A 283 29.12 19.12 26.40
N SER A 284 30.13 18.47 26.99
CA SER A 284 31.28 17.94 26.26
C SER A 284 30.88 16.73 25.42
N TYR A 285 29.98 15.88 25.91
CA TYR A 285 29.48 14.71 25.20
C TYR A 285 28.75 15.08 23.90
N ARG A 286 27.84 16.06 23.95
CA ARG A 286 27.10 16.50 22.76
C ARG A 286 27.96 17.16 21.69
N SER A 287 29.05 17.78 22.10
CA SER A 287 29.92 18.56 21.20
C SER A 287 31.12 17.75 20.70
N SER A 288 31.28 16.50 21.13
CA SER A 288 32.51 15.72 20.93
C SER A 288 32.37 14.68 19.82
N PRO A 289 33.38 14.56 18.93
CA PRO A 289 33.48 13.46 17.96
C PRO A 289 33.92 12.12 18.61
N VAL A 290 34.27 12.12 19.90
CA VAL A 290 34.83 10.97 20.65
C VAL A 290 33.79 9.89 20.97
N VAL A 291 32.51 10.13 20.69
CA VAL A 291 31.43 9.14 20.91
C VAL A 291 31.58 7.88 20.03
N ASN A 292 32.60 7.83 19.18
CA ASN A 292 32.96 6.66 18.37
C ASN A 292 33.66 5.52 19.16
N ILE A 293 33.73 5.58 20.50
CA ILE A 293 34.28 4.50 21.34
C ILE A 293 33.18 3.49 21.68
N ALA A 294 33.47 2.20 21.55
CA ALA A 294 32.56 1.12 21.96
C ALA A 294 32.68 0.84 23.46
N PHE A 295 32.02 1.66 24.29
CA PHE A 295 32.10 1.58 25.76
C PHE A 295 30.83 1.03 26.42
N LEU A 296 29.75 0.85 25.66
CA LEU A 296 28.48 0.36 26.20
C LEU A 296 28.43 -1.17 26.14
N PRO A 297 28.24 -1.87 27.29
CA PRO A 297 28.11 -3.31 27.29
C PRO A 297 26.76 -3.73 26.72
N CYS A 298 26.79 -4.73 25.83
CA CYS A 298 25.61 -5.34 25.23
C CYS A 298 25.09 -6.51 26.09
N SER A 299 23.94 -7.07 25.71
CA SER A 299 23.38 -8.28 26.34
C SER A 299 24.32 -9.48 26.23
N GLU A 300 25.06 -9.58 25.13
CA GLU A 300 26.08 -10.61 24.93
C GLU A 300 27.33 -10.33 25.79
N PRO A 301 27.87 -11.35 26.50
CA PRO A 301 29.07 -11.20 27.32
C PRO A 301 30.28 -10.71 26.51
N ASP A 302 31.04 -9.77 27.08
CA ASP A 302 32.23 -9.15 26.47
C ASP A 302 31.99 -8.41 25.13
N VAL A 303 30.75 -8.24 24.70
CA VAL A 303 30.41 -7.44 23.53
C VAL A 303 30.14 -6.00 23.95
N TYR A 304 30.84 -5.07 23.31
CA TYR A 304 30.66 -3.64 23.52
C TYR A 304 30.29 -2.95 22.21
N ALA A 305 29.50 -1.90 22.32
CA ALA A 305 29.02 -1.13 21.19
C ALA A 305 29.17 0.37 21.43
N LYS A 306 29.20 1.12 20.33
CA LYS A 306 28.99 2.57 20.36
C LYS A 306 27.51 2.85 20.58
N PRO A 307 27.14 4.03 21.09
CA PRO A 307 25.74 4.40 21.25
C PRO A 307 24.89 4.28 19.98
N SER A 308 25.47 4.56 18.80
CA SER A 308 24.82 4.43 17.50
C SER A 308 24.76 3.00 16.95
N GLU A 309 25.45 2.04 17.56
CA GLU A 309 25.54 0.64 17.08
C GLU A 309 24.73 -0.33 17.95
N CYS A 310 24.02 0.18 18.97
CA CYS A 310 23.21 -0.62 19.87
C CYS A 310 21.85 0.02 20.15
N PHE A 311 20.90 -0.80 20.60
CA PHE A 311 19.50 -0.40 20.78
C PHE A 311 18.96 -0.81 22.15
N ILE A 312 17.92 -0.12 22.60
CA ILE A 312 17.26 -0.36 23.90
C ILE A 312 16.24 -1.51 23.79
N ASN A 313 15.52 -1.60 22.67
CA ASN A 313 14.51 -2.63 22.45
C ASN A 313 15.17 -4.01 22.25
N PRO A 314 14.91 -5.00 23.12
CA PRO A 314 15.46 -6.34 22.97
C PRO A 314 14.97 -7.09 21.74
N GLU A 315 13.81 -6.73 21.16
CA GLU A 315 13.29 -7.41 19.97
C GLU A 315 14.19 -7.24 18.74
N CYS A 316 15.04 -6.20 18.71
CA CYS A 316 15.98 -5.96 17.61
C CYS A 316 17.02 -7.09 17.47
N GLU A 317 17.26 -7.87 18.53
CA GLU A 317 18.16 -9.02 18.53
C GLU A 317 17.71 -10.09 17.51
N ILE A 318 16.42 -10.15 17.18
CA ILE A 318 15.85 -11.04 16.15
C ILE A 318 16.50 -10.82 14.79
N MET A 319 16.92 -9.59 14.48
CA MET A 319 17.65 -9.25 13.25
C MET A 319 19.16 -9.07 13.48
N ASN A 320 19.71 -9.66 14.55
CA ASN A 320 21.12 -9.57 14.95
C ASN A 320 21.61 -8.14 15.21
N PHE A 321 20.74 -7.23 15.65
CA PHE A 321 21.19 -5.93 16.16
C PHE A 321 21.69 -6.06 17.59
N LYS A 322 22.73 -5.30 17.95
CA LYS A 322 23.28 -5.32 19.31
C LYS A 322 22.30 -4.64 20.26
N VAL A 323 21.93 -5.32 21.34
CA VAL A 323 21.03 -4.79 22.38
C VAL A 323 21.84 -4.42 23.62
N ILE A 324 21.48 -3.32 24.27
CA ILE A 324 22.13 -2.88 25.51
C ILE A 324 21.85 -3.85 26.67
N HIS A 325 22.85 -4.04 27.55
CA HIS A 325 22.68 -4.83 28.77
C HIS A 325 21.49 -4.34 29.62
N GLN A 326 20.76 -5.28 30.23
CA GLN A 326 19.46 -5.05 30.90
C GLN A 326 19.52 -3.92 31.96
N ASP A 327 20.60 -3.86 32.74
CA ASP A 327 20.77 -2.89 33.84
C ASP A 327 20.86 -1.44 33.37
N LEU A 328 21.17 -1.21 32.10
CA LEU A 328 21.42 0.11 31.53
C LEU A 328 20.23 0.67 30.75
N LYS A 329 19.20 -0.13 30.46
CA LYS A 329 18.07 0.23 29.58
C LYS A 329 17.44 1.59 29.90
N PHE A 330 17.28 1.93 31.18
CA PHE A 330 16.64 3.18 31.61
C PHE A 330 17.58 4.40 31.63
N LYS A 331 18.90 4.20 31.50
CA LYS A 331 19.91 5.25 31.66
C LYS A 331 20.60 5.65 30.37
N VAL A 332 20.48 4.86 29.30
CA VAL A 332 21.25 5.05 28.06
C VAL A 332 20.58 5.95 27.02
N GLY A 333 19.29 6.25 27.15
CA GLY A 333 18.61 7.19 26.24
C GLY A 333 19.26 8.58 26.24
N LYS A 334 19.76 9.06 27.39
CA LYS A 334 20.51 10.32 27.48
C LYS A 334 21.90 10.27 26.84
N LEU A 335 22.42 9.07 26.55
CA LEU A 335 23.69 8.83 25.87
C LEU A 335 23.49 8.69 24.34
N GLY A 336 22.29 8.92 23.81
CA GLY A 336 22.03 8.84 22.37
C GLY A 336 21.79 7.43 21.83
N VAL A 337 21.59 6.44 22.71
CA VAL A 337 21.16 5.09 22.30
C VAL A 337 19.70 5.14 21.86
N CYS A 338 19.43 4.73 20.63
CA CYS A 338 18.08 4.70 20.06
C CYS A 338 17.24 3.55 20.60
N GLN A 339 15.90 3.70 20.56
CA GLN A 339 14.98 2.63 20.96
C GLN A 339 15.07 1.44 20.01
N ASP A 340 14.99 1.70 18.70
CA ASP A 340 15.14 0.70 17.65
C ASP A 340 15.99 1.27 16.49
N PRO A 341 16.49 0.41 15.59
CA PRO A 341 17.13 0.82 14.35
C PRO A 341 16.23 1.72 13.49
N ASN A 342 16.87 2.53 12.64
CA ASN A 342 16.15 3.32 11.64
C ASN A 342 15.74 2.43 10.43
N HIS A 343 14.89 2.97 9.55
CA HIS A 343 14.37 2.20 8.41
C HIS A 343 15.48 1.75 7.42
N GLU A 344 16.52 2.56 7.21
CA GLU A 344 17.65 2.22 6.34
C GLU A 344 18.44 1.03 6.89
N GLU A 345 18.73 1.02 8.20
CA GLU A 345 19.42 -0.07 8.89
C GLU A 345 18.62 -1.37 8.84
N LEU A 346 17.30 -1.30 9.05
CA LEU A 346 16.40 -2.46 8.95
C LEU A 346 16.41 -3.04 7.52
N LEU A 347 16.34 -2.18 6.50
CA LEU A 347 16.34 -2.58 5.09
C LEU A 347 17.68 -3.21 4.69
N ILE A 348 18.80 -2.59 5.06
CA ILE A 348 20.14 -3.13 4.81
C ILE A 348 20.29 -4.50 5.48
N ARG A 349 19.86 -4.62 6.75
CA ARG A 349 19.96 -5.88 7.48
C ARG A 349 19.12 -6.99 6.86
N LEU A 350 17.91 -6.68 6.41
CA LEU A 350 17.03 -7.63 5.73
C LEU A 350 17.62 -8.10 4.39
N LYS A 351 18.29 -7.20 3.66
CA LYS A 351 18.96 -7.52 2.39
C LYS A 351 20.21 -8.38 2.59
N GLU A 352 21.02 -8.08 3.60
CA GLU A 352 22.26 -8.81 3.88
C GLU A 352 22.00 -10.17 4.54
N ASN A 353 21.00 -10.25 5.41
CA ASN A 353 20.67 -11.45 6.18
C ASN A 353 19.15 -11.71 6.12
N PRO A 354 18.62 -12.17 4.97
CA PRO A 354 17.22 -12.55 4.87
C PRO A 354 16.91 -13.74 5.80
N PRO A 355 15.64 -13.92 6.21
CA PRO A 355 15.23 -15.01 7.08
C PRO A 355 15.65 -16.38 6.54
N LYS A 356 16.18 -17.23 7.41
CA LYS A 356 16.77 -18.51 6.98
C LYS A 356 15.74 -19.61 6.81
N ASP A 357 14.69 -19.59 7.62
CA ASP A 357 13.63 -20.58 7.61
C ASP A 357 12.27 -19.96 7.95
N LYS A 358 11.23 -20.79 8.01
CA LYS A 358 9.86 -20.34 8.30
C LYS A 358 9.72 -19.73 9.70
N ILE A 359 10.42 -20.26 10.70
CA ILE A 359 10.33 -19.83 12.09
C ILE A 359 11.05 -18.48 12.26
N ASP A 360 12.22 -18.35 11.65
CA ASP A 360 12.97 -17.10 11.61
C ASP A 360 12.19 -16.02 10.84
N ALA A 361 11.55 -16.37 9.72
CA ALA A 361 10.73 -15.46 8.94
C ALA A 361 9.53 -14.92 9.72
N GLU A 362 8.81 -15.79 10.42
CA GLU A 362 7.71 -15.39 11.30
C GLU A 362 8.19 -14.34 12.33
N LYS A 363 9.25 -14.64 13.07
CA LYS A 363 9.79 -13.71 14.09
C LYS A 363 10.28 -12.39 13.50
N ILE A 364 11.04 -12.42 12.41
CA ILE A 364 11.59 -11.21 11.76
C ILE A 364 10.45 -10.34 11.22
N PHE A 365 9.48 -10.93 10.52
CA PHE A 365 8.37 -10.17 9.94
C PHE A 365 7.40 -9.65 10.99
N GLU A 366 7.21 -10.37 12.11
CA GLU A 366 6.46 -9.83 13.25
C GLU A 366 7.13 -8.58 13.84
N TYR A 367 8.46 -8.62 14.02
CA TYR A 367 9.22 -7.47 14.47
C TYR A 367 9.15 -6.31 13.45
N LEU A 368 9.35 -6.57 12.16
CA LEU A 368 9.22 -5.53 11.13
C LEU A 368 7.80 -4.95 11.04
N THR A 369 6.77 -5.73 11.36
CA THR A 369 5.40 -5.23 11.50
C THR A 369 5.29 -4.19 12.62
N SER A 370 5.96 -4.40 13.76
CA SER A 370 5.96 -3.42 14.87
C SER A 370 6.67 -2.11 14.48
N GLN A 371 7.62 -2.19 13.54
CA GLN A 371 8.39 -1.05 13.02
C GLN A 371 7.80 -0.44 11.73
N GLN A 372 6.66 -0.94 11.24
CA GLN A 372 6.10 -0.59 9.94
C GLN A 372 5.90 0.93 9.74
N GLY A 373 5.54 1.65 10.79
CA GLY A 373 5.33 3.11 10.73
C GLY A 373 6.60 3.94 10.49
N LYS A 374 7.80 3.32 10.50
CA LYS A 374 9.08 4.00 10.24
C LYS A 374 9.51 3.94 8.77
N PHE A 375 8.95 3.01 7.99
CA PHE A 375 9.29 2.83 6.58
C PHE A 375 8.66 3.93 5.72
N THR A 376 9.40 4.36 4.70
CA THR A 376 8.99 5.35 3.70
C THR A 376 8.42 4.66 2.46
N ASP A 377 7.70 5.42 1.61
CA ASP A 377 7.19 4.91 0.33
C ASP A 377 8.32 4.34 -0.55
N HIS A 378 9.52 4.94 -0.50
CA HIS A 378 10.69 4.45 -1.23
C HIS A 378 11.18 3.09 -0.72
N ASP A 379 11.15 2.87 0.60
CA ASP A 379 11.53 1.58 1.16
C ASP A 379 10.56 0.47 0.73
N TRP A 380 9.26 0.79 0.67
CA TRP A 380 8.24 -0.15 0.18
C TRP A 380 8.45 -0.51 -1.29
N ASP A 381 8.77 0.46 -2.15
CA ASP A 381 9.11 0.20 -3.55
C ASP A 381 10.31 -0.75 -3.70
N ILE A 382 11.33 -0.62 -2.85
CA ILE A 382 12.47 -1.55 -2.83
C ILE A 382 12.04 -2.95 -2.37
N LEU A 383 11.24 -3.04 -1.32
CA LEU A 383 10.80 -4.31 -0.73
C LEU A 383 9.94 -5.13 -1.69
N VAL A 384 9.12 -4.48 -2.52
CA VAL A 384 8.21 -5.12 -3.49
C VAL A 384 8.95 -6.05 -4.47
N ASP A 385 10.17 -5.68 -4.87
CA ASP A 385 10.99 -6.46 -5.82
C ASP A 385 12.14 -7.23 -5.14
N LEU A 386 12.38 -7.02 -3.84
CA LEU A 386 13.44 -7.69 -3.10
C LEU A 386 13.10 -9.16 -2.83
N GLU A 387 14.02 -10.06 -3.17
CA GLU A 387 13.91 -11.49 -2.86
C GLU A 387 14.39 -11.77 -1.43
N PHE A 388 13.48 -11.72 -0.46
CA PHE A 388 13.79 -12.00 0.96
C PHE A 388 12.82 -12.97 1.62
N ILE A 389 11.71 -13.33 0.99
CA ILE A 389 10.72 -14.24 1.58
C ILE A 389 11.16 -15.68 1.35
N PRO A 390 11.44 -16.48 2.40
CA PRO A 390 11.85 -17.86 2.22
C PRO A 390 10.67 -18.73 1.76
N VAL A 391 10.85 -19.41 0.63
CA VAL A 391 9.90 -20.36 0.06
C VAL A 391 10.57 -21.73 -0.09
N GLN A 392 9.85 -22.80 0.27
CA GLN A 392 10.40 -24.15 0.23
C GLN A 392 10.57 -24.62 -1.22
N ASN A 393 11.75 -25.14 -1.54
CA ASN A 393 12.03 -25.62 -2.90
C ASN A 393 11.35 -26.97 -3.16
N LYS A 394 10.77 -27.12 -4.35
CA LYS A 394 10.07 -28.33 -4.82
C LYS A 394 11.01 -29.49 -5.17
N ILE A 395 12.32 -29.24 -5.31
CA ILE A 395 13.32 -30.24 -5.70
C ILE A 395 13.87 -31.00 -4.47
N GLY A 396 13.74 -30.43 -3.25
CA GLY A 396 14.13 -31.11 -2.01
C GLY A 396 13.77 -30.30 -0.76
N PRO A 397 13.34 -30.96 0.32
CA PRO A 397 12.75 -30.30 1.51
C PRO A 397 13.71 -29.37 2.29
N ASN A 398 15.02 -29.48 2.05
CA ASN A 398 16.06 -28.71 2.75
C ASN A 398 16.64 -27.53 1.95
N ILE A 399 16.14 -27.27 0.74
CA ILE A 399 16.60 -26.13 -0.06
C ILE A 399 15.57 -25.01 0.06
N ILE A 400 16.01 -23.83 0.46
CA ILE A 400 15.17 -22.63 0.62
C ILE A 400 15.53 -21.67 -0.49
N ASN A 401 14.53 -21.27 -1.27
CA ASN A 401 14.67 -20.22 -2.26
C ASN A 401 14.07 -18.93 -1.70
N TYR A 402 14.51 -17.79 -2.20
CA TYR A 402 13.92 -16.50 -1.86
C TYR A 402 12.98 -16.05 -2.97
N ALA A 403 11.80 -15.58 -2.59
CA ALA A 403 10.83 -15.00 -3.49
C ALA A 403 10.61 -13.53 -3.13
N ASN A 404 10.32 -12.72 -4.14
CA ASN A 404 9.83 -11.36 -3.93
C ASN A 404 8.34 -11.36 -3.53
N PRO A 405 7.88 -10.33 -2.81
CA PRO A 405 6.48 -10.19 -2.42
C PRO A 405 5.46 -10.31 -3.56
N ASN A 406 5.76 -9.74 -4.73
CA ASN A 406 4.87 -9.77 -5.89
C ASN A 406 4.55 -11.18 -6.41
N ASN A 407 5.43 -12.15 -6.16
CA ASN A 407 5.29 -13.53 -6.58
C ASN A 407 4.72 -14.46 -5.50
N CYS A 408 4.28 -13.89 -4.38
CA CYS A 408 3.76 -14.62 -3.22
C CYS A 408 2.28 -14.30 -2.95
N PHE A 409 1.55 -15.29 -2.44
CA PHE A 409 0.12 -15.19 -2.12
C PHE A 409 -0.18 -15.82 -0.75
N PHE A 410 -1.13 -15.25 0.00
CA PHE A 410 -1.55 -15.83 1.28
C PHE A 410 -2.52 -17.00 1.13
N ASN A 411 -3.37 -16.96 0.11
CA ASN A 411 -4.39 -17.99 -0.11
C ASN A 411 -4.45 -18.40 -1.58
N ILE A 412 -4.32 -19.71 -1.83
CA ILE A 412 -4.52 -20.32 -3.15
C ILE A 412 -5.59 -21.40 -2.99
N GLN A 413 -6.77 -21.15 -3.59
CA GLN A 413 -7.95 -22.03 -3.46
C GLN A 413 -7.73 -23.41 -4.10
N GLU A 414 -6.90 -23.50 -5.14
CA GLU A 414 -6.71 -24.70 -5.96
C GLU A 414 -5.29 -25.25 -5.78
N GLU A 415 -5.16 -26.46 -5.20
CA GLU A 415 -3.87 -27.09 -4.91
C GLU A 415 -2.98 -27.27 -6.16
N ILE A 416 -3.59 -27.47 -7.34
CA ILE A 416 -2.86 -27.61 -8.61
C ILE A 416 -2.07 -26.36 -9.00
N LEU A 417 -2.40 -25.20 -8.43
CA LEU A 417 -1.72 -23.93 -8.67
C LEU A 417 -0.49 -23.74 -7.77
N ASN A 418 -0.34 -24.53 -6.71
CA ASN A 418 0.84 -24.50 -5.84
C ASN A 418 2.12 -24.84 -6.61
N ASP A 419 2.01 -25.54 -7.74
CA ASP A 419 3.13 -25.80 -8.64
C ASP A 419 3.63 -24.57 -9.40
N PHE A 420 2.82 -23.52 -9.51
CA PHE A 420 3.09 -22.34 -10.33
C PHE A 420 3.26 -21.05 -9.52
N PHE A 421 2.66 -20.98 -8.33
CA PHE A 421 2.71 -19.82 -7.44
C PHE A 421 3.18 -20.21 -6.04
N ASN A 422 3.73 -19.24 -5.30
CA ASN A 422 4.19 -19.47 -3.94
C ASN A 422 3.08 -19.09 -2.95
N CYS A 423 2.45 -20.08 -2.34
CA CYS A 423 1.55 -19.86 -1.20
C CYS A 423 2.39 -19.77 0.07
N ILE A 424 2.26 -18.68 0.82
CA ILE A 424 3.01 -18.43 2.05
C ILE A 424 2.08 -18.11 3.20
N ASP A 425 2.45 -18.55 4.39
CA ASP A 425 1.79 -18.15 5.62
C ASP A 425 2.79 -18.22 6.78
N PHE A 426 3.07 -17.05 7.37
CA PHE A 426 3.97 -16.87 8.50
C PHE A 426 3.21 -16.35 9.75
N GLY A 427 1.89 -16.49 9.77
CA GLY A 427 1.06 -16.05 10.88
C GLY A 427 0.49 -14.63 10.70
N ASN A 428 -0.59 -14.36 11.43
CA ASN A 428 -1.42 -13.16 11.23
C ASN A 428 -0.69 -11.82 11.40
N LYS A 429 0.33 -11.76 12.25
CA LYS A 429 1.10 -10.52 12.47
C LYS A 429 2.11 -10.31 11.35
N ALA A 430 2.99 -11.29 11.11
CA ALA A 430 3.98 -11.27 10.04
C ALA A 430 3.36 -10.99 8.66
N ASN A 431 2.21 -11.61 8.37
CA ASN A 431 1.51 -11.43 7.11
C ASN A 431 1.05 -9.96 6.88
N LYS A 432 0.87 -9.13 7.92
CA LYS A 432 0.56 -7.70 7.75
C LYS A 432 1.71 -6.92 7.15
N PHE A 433 2.93 -7.17 7.61
CA PHE A 433 4.13 -6.58 7.01
C PHE A 433 4.28 -7.02 5.55
N LEU A 434 4.15 -8.32 5.29
CA LEU A 434 4.25 -8.88 3.93
C LEU A 434 3.18 -8.35 2.98
N LYS A 435 1.94 -8.17 3.46
CA LYS A 435 0.86 -7.53 2.69
C LYS A 435 1.23 -6.10 2.29
N SER A 436 1.92 -5.39 3.18
CA SER A 436 2.40 -4.03 2.94
C SER A 436 3.60 -4.00 1.99
N CYS A 437 4.39 -5.08 1.96
CA CYS A 437 5.45 -5.30 0.96
C CYS A 437 4.92 -5.68 -0.43
N GLY A 438 3.61 -5.94 -0.61
CA GLY A 438 3.01 -6.29 -1.90
C GLY A 438 2.56 -7.75 -2.07
N VAL A 439 2.64 -8.57 -1.01
CA VAL A 439 2.04 -9.92 -1.04
C VAL A 439 0.52 -9.82 -1.14
N LYS A 440 -0.07 -10.56 -2.07
CA LYS A 440 -1.51 -10.49 -2.37
C LYS A 440 -2.29 -11.55 -1.60
N ASP A 441 -3.54 -11.24 -1.25
CA ASP A 441 -4.42 -12.19 -0.57
C ASP A 441 -4.78 -13.36 -1.50
N GLU A 442 -5.16 -13.06 -2.75
CA GLU A 442 -5.63 -14.03 -3.73
C GLU A 442 -5.12 -13.72 -5.14
N LEU A 443 -5.17 -14.74 -6.01
CA LEU A 443 -4.83 -14.63 -7.42
C LEU A 443 -5.85 -13.77 -8.18
N THR A 444 -5.34 -12.83 -8.98
CA THR A 444 -6.16 -11.95 -9.82
C THR A 444 -6.35 -12.54 -11.23
N PRO A 445 -7.36 -12.08 -12.01
CA PRO A 445 -7.50 -12.42 -13.42
C PRO A 445 -6.22 -12.20 -14.25
N ILE A 446 -5.42 -11.19 -13.90
CA ILE A 446 -4.13 -10.90 -14.51
C ILE A 446 -3.14 -12.05 -14.27
N ASN A 447 -3.06 -12.56 -13.03
CA ASN A 447 -2.16 -13.65 -12.70
C ASN A 447 -2.55 -14.95 -13.42
N PHE A 448 -3.85 -15.23 -13.54
CA PHE A 448 -4.32 -16.36 -14.34
C PHE A 448 -3.96 -16.20 -15.82
N ALA A 449 -4.14 -15.00 -16.40
CA ALA A 449 -3.77 -14.74 -17.79
C ALA A 449 -2.26 -14.91 -18.02
N GLU A 450 -1.41 -14.36 -17.15
CA GLU A 450 0.05 -14.53 -17.19
C GLU A 450 0.45 -16.00 -17.04
N LEU A 451 -0.20 -16.76 -16.16
CA LEU A 451 0.02 -18.20 -16.00
C LEU A 451 -0.29 -18.96 -17.29
N LEU A 452 -1.46 -18.71 -17.90
CA LEU A 452 -1.88 -19.42 -19.11
C LEU A 452 -0.94 -19.11 -20.29
N VAL A 453 -0.51 -17.86 -20.45
CA VAL A 453 0.45 -17.49 -21.51
C VAL A 453 1.81 -18.17 -21.28
N ARG A 454 2.29 -18.21 -20.04
CA ARG A 454 3.62 -18.74 -19.71
C ARG A 454 3.70 -20.27 -19.68
N SER A 455 2.65 -20.94 -19.18
CA SER A 455 2.72 -22.35 -18.78
C SER A 455 1.44 -23.16 -19.05
N SER A 456 0.61 -22.75 -20.03
CA SER A 456 -0.62 -23.47 -20.42
C SER A 456 -0.41 -24.96 -20.67
N ASP A 457 0.62 -25.36 -21.41
CA ASP A 457 0.91 -26.77 -21.71
C ASP A 457 1.15 -27.60 -20.45
N LYS A 458 1.87 -27.04 -19.48
CA LYS A 458 2.17 -27.74 -18.21
C LYS A 458 0.91 -27.85 -17.36
N LEU A 459 0.12 -26.78 -17.28
CA LEU A 459 -1.15 -26.78 -16.56
C LEU A 459 -2.13 -27.77 -17.19
N TRP A 460 -2.22 -27.81 -18.52
CA TRP A 460 -3.08 -28.71 -19.26
C TRP A 460 -2.75 -30.18 -19.01
N LYS A 461 -1.46 -30.55 -19.04
CA LYS A 461 -1.02 -31.91 -18.71
C LYS A 461 -1.39 -32.33 -17.29
N LEU A 462 -1.22 -31.44 -16.31
CA LEU A 462 -1.63 -31.72 -14.92
C LEU A 462 -3.14 -31.91 -14.83
N VAL A 463 -3.89 -31.02 -15.47
CA VAL A 463 -5.34 -31.06 -15.50
C VAL A 463 -5.88 -32.35 -16.14
N GLN A 464 -5.27 -32.82 -17.23
CA GLN A 464 -5.67 -34.05 -17.91
C GLN A 464 -5.53 -35.32 -17.05
N THR A 465 -4.72 -35.30 -15.99
CA THR A 465 -4.53 -36.44 -15.08
C THR A 465 -5.59 -36.54 -13.97
N ILE A 466 -6.49 -35.56 -13.89
CA ILE A 466 -7.46 -35.41 -12.80
C ILE A 466 -8.88 -35.57 -13.36
N ASP A 467 -9.75 -36.28 -12.63
CA ASP A 467 -11.18 -36.37 -12.95
C ASP A 467 -11.82 -34.97 -12.96
N ASN A 468 -12.64 -34.67 -13.96
CA ASN A 468 -13.19 -33.33 -14.24
C ASN A 468 -12.12 -32.23 -14.45
N GLY A 469 -10.92 -32.59 -14.88
CA GLY A 469 -9.85 -31.64 -15.12
C GLY A 469 -10.25 -30.52 -16.09
N VAL A 470 -10.90 -30.85 -17.21
CA VAL A 470 -11.31 -29.86 -18.20
C VAL A 470 -12.17 -28.76 -17.58
N ASP A 471 -13.05 -29.09 -16.62
CA ASP A 471 -13.85 -28.12 -15.88
C ASP A 471 -13.00 -27.21 -14.99
N LYS A 472 -11.93 -27.72 -14.40
CA LYS A 472 -10.96 -26.91 -13.63
C LYS A 472 -10.21 -25.93 -14.52
N TYR A 473 -9.77 -26.34 -15.71
CA TYR A 473 -9.16 -25.41 -16.65
C TYR A 473 -10.15 -24.35 -17.14
N MET A 474 -11.40 -24.76 -17.39
CA MET A 474 -12.49 -23.85 -17.72
C MET A 474 -12.80 -22.87 -16.58
N TYR A 475 -12.66 -23.27 -15.31
CA TYR A 475 -12.79 -22.37 -14.17
C TYR A 475 -11.78 -21.21 -14.25
N PHE A 476 -10.52 -21.48 -14.57
CA PHE A 476 -9.51 -20.42 -14.75
C PHE A 476 -9.84 -19.48 -15.92
N LEU A 477 -10.27 -20.03 -17.05
CA LEU A 477 -10.74 -19.22 -18.19
C LEU A 477 -11.97 -18.38 -17.84
N ARG A 478 -12.91 -18.92 -17.05
CA ARG A 478 -14.10 -18.19 -16.58
C ARG A 478 -13.73 -17.04 -15.65
N LYS A 479 -12.77 -17.24 -14.73
CA LYS A 479 -12.25 -16.15 -13.87
C LYS A 479 -11.67 -15.00 -14.69
N ILE A 480 -10.93 -15.31 -15.74
CA ILE A 480 -10.44 -14.31 -16.69
C ILE A 480 -11.60 -13.62 -17.43
N ALA A 481 -12.60 -14.39 -17.87
CA ALA A 481 -13.71 -13.87 -18.67
C ALA A 481 -14.64 -12.94 -17.89
N LEU A 482 -14.92 -13.25 -16.61
CA LEU A 482 -15.79 -12.44 -15.74
C LEU A 482 -15.27 -11.01 -15.58
N ASP A 483 -13.97 -10.87 -15.37
CA ASP A 483 -13.31 -9.59 -15.09
C ASP A 483 -12.36 -9.16 -16.22
N PHE A 484 -12.68 -9.53 -17.46
CA PHE A 484 -11.83 -9.26 -18.62
C PHE A 484 -11.53 -7.76 -18.83
N LYS A 485 -12.38 -6.87 -18.33
CA LYS A 485 -12.16 -5.42 -18.37
C LYS A 485 -10.89 -4.99 -17.63
N ILE A 486 -10.49 -5.69 -16.57
CA ILE A 486 -9.26 -5.41 -15.82
C ILE A 486 -8.01 -5.62 -16.69
N LEU A 487 -8.09 -6.50 -17.69
CA LEU A 487 -7.00 -6.75 -18.63
C LEU A 487 -6.88 -5.68 -19.72
N ALA A 488 -7.86 -4.77 -19.86
CA ALA A 488 -7.85 -3.75 -20.92
C ALA A 488 -6.62 -2.84 -20.87
N ASP A 489 -6.10 -2.58 -19.67
CA ASP A 489 -4.91 -1.74 -19.45
C ASP A 489 -3.60 -2.49 -19.78
N LYS A 490 -3.62 -3.83 -19.89
CA LYS A 490 -2.46 -4.66 -20.26
C LYS A 490 -2.54 -5.13 -21.71
N SER A 491 -2.41 -4.20 -22.64
CA SER A 491 -2.47 -4.48 -24.10
C SER A 491 -1.46 -5.53 -24.57
N SER A 492 -0.24 -5.54 -24.01
CA SER A 492 0.81 -6.53 -24.35
C SER A 492 0.39 -7.96 -24.01
N LEU A 493 -0.15 -8.18 -22.80
CA LEU A 493 -0.61 -9.49 -22.34
C LEU A 493 -1.76 -10.00 -23.20
N ILE A 494 -2.70 -9.13 -23.60
CA ILE A 494 -3.79 -9.51 -24.51
C ILE A 494 -3.24 -9.97 -25.87
N GLU A 495 -2.24 -9.29 -26.43
CA GLU A 495 -1.63 -9.70 -27.70
C GLU A 495 -0.89 -11.04 -27.60
N GLU A 496 -0.28 -11.34 -26.46
CA GLU A 496 0.30 -12.66 -26.18
C GLU A 496 -0.78 -13.73 -26.06
N MET A 497 -1.86 -13.46 -25.32
CA MET A 497 -3.01 -14.37 -25.19
C MET A 497 -3.65 -14.72 -26.54
N LYS A 498 -3.71 -13.78 -27.49
CA LYS A 498 -4.23 -14.03 -28.85
C LYS A 498 -3.39 -15.03 -29.65
N LYS A 499 -2.10 -15.12 -29.34
CA LYS A 499 -1.13 -15.96 -30.05
C LYS A 499 -0.91 -17.31 -29.37
N ALA A 500 -0.92 -17.33 -28.04
CA ALA A 500 -0.66 -18.51 -27.25
C ALA A 500 -1.81 -19.55 -27.34
N PRO A 501 -1.50 -20.85 -27.31
CA PRO A 501 -2.51 -21.92 -27.29
C PRO A 501 -3.11 -22.06 -25.89
N ILE A 502 -4.01 -21.13 -25.52
CA ILE A 502 -4.57 -21.08 -24.15
C ILE A 502 -6.05 -21.47 -24.10
N LEU A 503 -6.74 -21.54 -25.24
CA LEU A 503 -8.17 -21.80 -25.32
C LEU A 503 -8.43 -23.28 -25.58
N ILE A 504 -9.45 -23.84 -24.93
CA ILE A 504 -9.87 -25.21 -25.19
C ILE A 504 -10.60 -25.26 -26.54
N ALA A 505 -10.10 -26.08 -27.45
CA ALA A 505 -10.71 -26.37 -28.74
C ALA A 505 -11.26 -27.80 -28.75
N ILE A 506 -12.49 -27.95 -29.25
CA ILE A 506 -13.14 -29.26 -29.42
C ILE A 506 -13.09 -29.63 -30.90
N LYS A 507 -12.44 -30.73 -31.21
CA LYS A 507 -12.39 -31.32 -32.54
C LYS A 507 -13.30 -32.55 -32.58
N LYS A 508 -14.41 -32.41 -33.30
CA LYS A 508 -15.34 -33.51 -33.57
C LYS A 508 -14.71 -34.49 -34.57
N LYS A 509 -14.53 -35.74 -34.15
CA LYS A 509 -14.13 -36.86 -35.00
C LYS A 509 -15.32 -37.83 -35.08
N TYR A 510 -15.58 -38.36 -36.28
CA TYR A 510 -16.56 -39.42 -36.47
C TYR A 510 -15.81 -40.73 -36.67
N GLN A 511 -15.98 -41.68 -35.76
CA GLN A 511 -15.48 -43.04 -35.85
C GLN A 511 -16.68 -43.98 -35.66
N ASP A 512 -16.90 -44.91 -36.60
CA ASP A 512 -17.97 -45.93 -36.51
C ASP A 512 -19.37 -45.38 -36.17
N GLU A 513 -19.74 -44.25 -36.82
CA GLU A 513 -21.02 -43.53 -36.59
C GLU A 513 -21.20 -42.89 -35.20
N GLU A 514 -20.23 -43.02 -34.30
CA GLU A 514 -20.18 -42.31 -33.02
C GLU A 514 -19.37 -41.00 -33.11
N GLU A 515 -19.91 -39.94 -32.51
CA GLU A 515 -19.26 -38.63 -32.44
C GLU A 515 -18.33 -38.57 -31.23
N ILE A 516 -17.02 -38.62 -31.47
CA ILE A 516 -16.00 -38.50 -30.44
C ILE A 516 -15.48 -37.07 -30.43
N ASN A 517 -15.58 -36.41 -29.27
CA ASN A 517 -15.03 -35.08 -29.04
C ASN A 517 -13.61 -35.19 -28.50
N ASP A 518 -12.64 -34.76 -29.30
CA ASP A 518 -11.24 -34.63 -28.89
C ASP A 518 -10.99 -33.18 -28.45
N SER A 519 -10.48 -32.97 -27.23
CA SER A 519 -10.28 -31.64 -26.66
C SER A 519 -8.79 -31.37 -26.45
N ASP A 520 -8.31 -30.25 -27.00
CA ASP A 520 -6.92 -29.83 -26.86
C ASP A 520 -6.81 -28.30 -26.82
N LEU A 521 -5.66 -27.78 -26.42
CA LEU A 521 -5.41 -26.34 -26.41
C LEU A 521 -5.08 -25.82 -27.81
N ALA A 522 -5.69 -24.70 -28.18
CA ALA A 522 -5.44 -24.04 -29.46
C ALA A 522 -5.40 -22.51 -29.33
N SER A 523 -4.79 -21.88 -30.33
CA SER A 523 -4.76 -20.42 -30.44
C SER A 523 -6.13 -19.89 -30.90
N ALA A 524 -6.45 -18.65 -30.53
CA ALA A 524 -7.69 -18.01 -30.97
C ALA A 524 -7.84 -17.98 -32.50
N LYS A 525 -6.75 -17.90 -33.25
CA LYS A 525 -6.77 -17.84 -34.74
C LYS A 525 -7.23 -19.13 -35.40
N ASP A 526 -7.11 -20.25 -34.69
CA ASP A 526 -7.41 -21.60 -35.18
C ASP A 526 -8.80 -22.08 -34.75
N ILE A 527 -9.48 -21.32 -33.89
CA ILE A 527 -10.81 -21.63 -33.36
C ILE A 527 -11.89 -20.88 -34.15
N PHE A 528 -12.95 -21.62 -34.50
CA PHE A 528 -14.17 -21.06 -35.09
C PHE A 528 -15.30 -21.07 -34.06
N ILE A 529 -15.95 -19.93 -33.87
CA ILE A 529 -17.08 -19.79 -32.93
C ILE A 529 -18.38 -19.43 -33.66
N ASN A 530 -19.51 -19.84 -33.08
CA ASN A 530 -20.84 -19.55 -33.63
C ASN A 530 -21.37 -18.15 -33.23
N ASP A 531 -20.77 -17.56 -32.19
CA ASP A 531 -21.19 -16.30 -31.54
C ASP A 531 -20.21 -15.14 -31.78
N ASP A 532 -20.38 -14.03 -31.03
CA ASP A 532 -19.62 -12.79 -31.16
C ASP A 532 -18.11 -12.97 -30.98
N MET A 533 -17.33 -12.36 -31.88
CA MET A 533 -15.88 -12.45 -31.93
C MET A 533 -15.21 -11.83 -30.71
N LYS A 534 -14.57 -12.66 -29.87
CA LYS A 534 -13.63 -12.23 -28.81
C LYS A 534 -12.25 -12.84 -29.05
N LEU A 535 -11.19 -12.14 -28.62
CA LEU A 535 -9.78 -12.54 -28.78
C LEU A 535 -9.32 -12.83 -30.23
N GLY A 536 -10.07 -12.38 -31.24
CA GLY A 536 -9.71 -12.59 -32.65
C GLY A 536 -10.10 -13.95 -33.23
N CYS A 537 -10.93 -14.73 -32.53
CA CYS A 537 -11.51 -15.96 -33.07
C CYS A 537 -12.33 -15.70 -34.34
N LYS A 538 -12.34 -16.64 -35.28
CA LYS A 538 -13.06 -16.50 -36.55
C LYS A 538 -14.53 -16.87 -36.37
N SER A 539 -15.44 -16.04 -36.88
CA SER A 539 -16.85 -16.42 -36.97
C SER A 539 -17.03 -17.58 -37.96
N LEU A 540 -17.69 -18.66 -37.52
CA LEU A 540 -18.01 -19.80 -38.39
C LEU A 540 -18.92 -19.34 -39.54
N LYS A 541 -19.97 -18.59 -39.24
CA LYS A 541 -20.92 -18.04 -40.22
C LYS A 541 -20.23 -17.14 -41.25
N GLY A 542 -19.28 -16.31 -40.82
CA GLY A 542 -18.52 -15.43 -41.71
C GLY A 542 -17.45 -16.16 -42.55
N SER A 543 -16.97 -17.31 -42.09
CA SER A 543 -15.88 -18.05 -42.75
C SER A 543 -16.36 -19.07 -43.80
N VAL A 544 -17.61 -19.51 -43.72
CA VAL A 544 -18.21 -20.44 -44.69
C VAL A 544 -18.65 -19.69 -45.94
N LYS A 545 -18.10 -20.04 -47.10
CA LYS A 545 -18.56 -19.56 -48.40
C LYS A 545 -19.67 -20.47 -48.94
N GLU A 546 -20.86 -19.93 -49.10
CA GLU A 546 -22.02 -20.58 -49.72
C GLU A 546 -22.09 -20.23 -51.21
N SER A 547 -22.14 -21.24 -52.08
CA SER A 547 -22.37 -21.07 -53.52
C SER A 547 -23.37 -22.11 -54.01
N SER A 548 -24.40 -21.68 -54.72
CA SER A 548 -25.50 -22.56 -55.12
C SER A 548 -25.74 -22.48 -56.62
N ALA A 549 -26.07 -23.61 -57.23
CA ALA A 549 -26.37 -23.69 -58.65
C ALA A 549 -27.60 -24.58 -58.91
N PRO A 550 -28.59 -24.12 -59.69
CA PRO A 550 -29.63 -24.99 -60.20
C PRO A 550 -29.01 -25.98 -61.20
N LYS A 551 -29.45 -27.24 -61.14
CA LYS A 551 -28.97 -28.32 -62.00
C LYS A 551 -30.16 -28.94 -62.75
N GLY A 552 -29.92 -29.30 -64.00
CA GLY A 552 -30.93 -29.90 -64.87
C GLY A 552 -31.68 -28.88 -65.74
N THR A 553 -32.87 -29.26 -66.21
CA THR A 553 -33.65 -28.48 -67.18
C THR A 553 -34.49 -27.43 -66.48
N THR A 554 -34.31 -26.15 -66.82
CA THR A 554 -35.15 -25.05 -66.33
C THR A 554 -36.43 -24.93 -67.14
N ARG A 555 -37.60 -24.98 -66.49
CA ARG A 555 -38.91 -25.01 -67.15
C ARG A 555 -39.87 -24.01 -66.51
N GLU A 556 -40.87 -23.58 -67.27
CA GLU A 556 -42.03 -22.86 -66.76
C GLU A 556 -43.19 -23.86 -66.66
N THR A 557 -43.55 -24.22 -65.44
CA THR A 557 -44.62 -25.14 -65.09
C THR A 557 -45.84 -24.39 -64.57
N GLU A 558 -46.98 -25.06 -64.51
CA GLU A 558 -48.21 -24.48 -63.94
C GLU A 558 -48.01 -24.01 -62.49
N ASN A 559 -47.28 -24.80 -61.67
CA ASN A 559 -46.92 -24.42 -60.31
C ASN A 559 -46.08 -23.13 -60.28
N SER A 560 -45.03 -23.04 -61.12
CA SER A 560 -44.20 -21.83 -61.20
C SER A 560 -44.98 -20.59 -61.66
N ARG A 561 -45.95 -20.76 -62.58
CA ARG A 561 -46.81 -19.68 -63.09
C ARG A 561 -47.76 -19.17 -62.00
N GLN A 562 -48.47 -20.08 -61.33
CA GLN A 562 -49.37 -19.74 -60.23
C GLN A 562 -48.64 -19.05 -59.08
N LEU A 563 -47.45 -19.55 -58.71
CA LEU A 563 -46.62 -18.92 -57.67
C LEU A 563 -46.14 -17.53 -58.08
N GLN A 564 -45.74 -17.34 -59.35
CA GLN A 564 -45.32 -16.03 -59.86
C GLN A 564 -46.48 -15.01 -59.82
N GLU A 565 -47.67 -15.42 -60.24
CA GLU A 565 -48.88 -14.59 -60.17
C GLU A 565 -49.19 -14.21 -58.72
N LYS A 566 -49.13 -15.18 -57.80
CA LYS A 566 -49.40 -14.97 -56.36
C LYS A 566 -48.40 -14.03 -55.70
N ILE A 567 -47.09 -14.16 -55.99
CA ILE A 567 -46.05 -13.27 -55.48
C ILE A 567 -46.26 -11.85 -56.03
N THR A 568 -46.59 -11.72 -57.32
CA THR A 568 -46.78 -10.42 -57.97
C THR A 568 -48.01 -9.71 -57.44
N GLU A 569 -49.13 -10.43 -57.29
CA GLU A 569 -50.39 -9.93 -56.75
C GLU A 569 -50.23 -9.43 -55.31
N ARG A 570 -49.48 -10.17 -54.50
CA ARG A 570 -49.33 -9.91 -53.06
C ARG A 570 -48.08 -9.11 -52.70
N ALA A 571 -47.31 -8.66 -53.69
CA ALA A 571 -46.02 -7.99 -53.49
C ALA A 571 -46.10 -6.81 -52.52
N SER A 572 -47.14 -5.97 -52.61
CA SER A 572 -47.32 -4.82 -51.73
C SER A 572 -47.60 -5.20 -50.27
N LEU A 573 -48.21 -6.37 -50.04
CA LEU A 573 -48.54 -6.85 -48.69
C LEU A 573 -47.29 -7.28 -47.92
N PHE A 574 -46.26 -7.78 -48.61
CA PHE A 574 -45.03 -8.18 -47.95
C PHE A 574 -44.34 -6.98 -47.28
N TYR A 575 -44.50 -5.77 -47.80
CA TYR A 575 -43.93 -4.55 -47.22
C TYR A 575 -44.90 -3.80 -46.30
N TYR A 576 -46.10 -4.33 -46.04
CA TYR A 576 -47.11 -3.67 -45.21
C TYR A 576 -46.61 -3.48 -43.78
N GLU A 577 -46.61 -2.23 -43.30
CA GLU A 577 -46.10 -1.81 -41.98
C GLU A 577 -44.64 -2.18 -41.69
N TYR A 578 -43.85 -2.57 -42.71
CA TYR A 578 -42.44 -2.90 -42.55
C TYR A 578 -41.57 -1.62 -42.60
N PRO A 579 -40.60 -1.43 -41.68
CA PRO A 579 -39.74 -0.24 -41.67
C PRO A 579 -38.95 -0.08 -42.97
N LYS A 580 -39.06 1.09 -43.62
CA LYS A 580 -38.42 1.38 -44.92
C LYS A 580 -36.90 1.22 -44.87
N ASP A 581 -36.26 1.55 -43.75
CA ASP A 581 -34.80 1.46 -43.58
C ASP A 581 -34.28 0.01 -43.60
N ASN A 582 -35.14 -0.95 -43.30
CA ASN A 582 -34.81 -2.38 -43.27
C ASN A 582 -35.11 -3.12 -44.58
N ILE A 583 -35.62 -2.41 -45.59
CA ILE A 583 -35.86 -2.98 -46.92
C ILE A 583 -34.54 -3.06 -47.70
N LYS A 584 -34.22 -4.25 -48.20
CA LYS A 584 -33.04 -4.54 -49.04
C LYS A 584 -33.37 -4.40 -50.53
N LYS A 585 -34.54 -4.87 -50.95
CA LYS A 585 -35.04 -4.78 -52.33
C LYS A 585 -36.51 -4.37 -52.28
N ASP A 586 -36.92 -3.50 -53.19
CA ASP A 586 -38.22 -2.86 -53.17
C ASP A 586 -39.34 -3.71 -53.81
N GLU A 587 -40.57 -3.22 -53.72
CA GLU A 587 -41.75 -3.86 -54.32
C GLU A 587 -41.59 -4.08 -55.84
N ASN A 588 -40.98 -3.12 -56.54
CA ASN A 588 -40.75 -3.22 -57.98
C ASN A 588 -39.78 -4.36 -58.33
N TRP A 589 -38.75 -4.58 -57.52
CA TRP A 589 -37.86 -5.73 -57.68
C TRP A 589 -38.62 -7.04 -57.53
N LEU A 590 -39.46 -7.16 -56.50
CA LEU A 590 -40.22 -8.38 -56.23
C LEU A 590 -41.24 -8.69 -57.36
N LYS A 591 -41.91 -7.68 -57.91
CA LYS A 591 -42.82 -7.85 -59.07
C LYS A 591 -42.10 -8.27 -60.35
N LYS A 592 -40.79 -8.03 -60.46
CA LYS A 592 -39.94 -8.43 -61.60
C LYS A 592 -39.30 -9.82 -61.40
N LEU A 593 -39.44 -10.42 -60.21
CA LEU A 593 -38.90 -11.75 -59.91
C LEU A 593 -39.59 -12.80 -60.78
N LYS A 594 -38.81 -13.57 -61.54
CA LYS A 594 -39.33 -14.69 -62.33
C LYS A 594 -39.27 -15.98 -61.53
N VAL A 595 -40.27 -16.83 -61.66
CA VAL A 595 -40.29 -18.15 -61.00
C VAL A 595 -40.07 -19.23 -62.07
N ARG A 596 -39.16 -20.18 -61.79
CA ARG A 596 -38.84 -21.30 -62.69
C ARG A 596 -38.67 -22.58 -61.89
N GLU A 597 -39.09 -23.70 -62.47
CA GLU A 597 -38.92 -25.01 -61.86
C GLU A 597 -37.67 -25.72 -62.43
N VAL A 598 -36.91 -26.39 -61.58
CA VAL A 598 -35.67 -27.14 -61.91
C VAL A 598 -35.66 -28.51 -61.24
N ASP A 599 -34.89 -29.44 -61.82
CA ASP A 599 -34.87 -30.84 -61.36
C ASP A 599 -34.29 -30.95 -59.92
N HIS A 600 -33.20 -30.24 -59.61
CA HIS A 600 -32.67 -30.11 -58.24
C HIS A 600 -31.72 -28.90 -58.11
N ILE A 601 -31.44 -28.46 -56.87
CA ILE A 601 -30.49 -27.38 -56.59
C ILE A 601 -29.37 -27.92 -55.70
N GLU A 602 -28.12 -27.70 -56.11
CA GLU A 602 -26.95 -28.04 -55.30
C GLU A 602 -26.36 -26.79 -54.66
N THR A 603 -26.13 -26.83 -53.36
CA THR A 603 -25.43 -25.79 -52.60
C THR A 603 -24.13 -26.33 -52.04
N LYS A 604 -23.03 -25.71 -52.46
CA LYS A 604 -21.66 -25.99 -52.06
C LYS A 604 -21.26 -25.03 -50.94
N TYR A 605 -20.99 -25.59 -49.76
CA TYR A 605 -20.42 -24.90 -48.60
C TYR A 605 -18.90 -25.15 -48.55
N THR A 606 -18.12 -24.07 -48.48
CA THR A 606 -16.66 -24.13 -48.48
C THR A 606 -16.11 -23.47 -47.23
N LEU A 607 -15.29 -24.18 -46.44
CA LEU A 607 -14.60 -23.64 -45.26
C LEU A 607 -13.13 -24.06 -45.31
N GLY A 608 -12.24 -23.13 -45.65
CA GLY A 608 -10.83 -23.46 -45.94
C GLY A 608 -10.72 -24.45 -47.10
N GLY A 609 -10.13 -25.63 -46.85
CA GLY A 609 -10.03 -26.73 -47.82
C GLY A 609 -11.23 -27.70 -47.83
N ASN A 610 -12.15 -27.59 -46.87
CA ASN A 610 -13.28 -28.52 -46.75
C ASN A 610 -14.47 -28.08 -47.63
N ILE A 611 -15.03 -29.03 -48.38
CA ILE A 611 -16.18 -28.82 -49.27
C ILE A 611 -17.30 -29.78 -48.86
N LYS A 612 -18.49 -29.24 -48.58
CA LYS A 612 -19.71 -30.03 -48.38
C LYS A 612 -20.79 -29.59 -49.36
N ILE A 613 -21.41 -30.55 -50.05
CA ILE A 613 -22.49 -30.30 -51.01
C ILE A 613 -23.81 -30.77 -50.40
N LYS A 614 -24.84 -29.92 -50.43
CA LYS A 614 -26.20 -30.23 -49.96
C LYS A 614 -27.19 -29.97 -51.08
N LYS A 615 -28.20 -30.83 -51.20
CA LYS A 615 -29.36 -30.59 -52.07
C LYS A 615 -30.36 -29.69 -51.35
N ASN A 616 -30.80 -28.63 -52.03
CA ASN A 616 -31.81 -27.70 -51.55
C ASN A 616 -32.99 -27.69 -52.54
N ASP A 617 -34.15 -27.24 -52.06
CA ASP A 617 -35.39 -27.26 -52.86
C ASP A 617 -35.77 -25.89 -53.40
N THR A 618 -35.25 -24.79 -52.86
CA THR A 618 -35.59 -23.44 -53.32
C THR A 618 -34.36 -22.53 -53.31
N ILE A 619 -34.22 -21.64 -54.30
CA ILE A 619 -33.22 -20.57 -54.26
C ILE A 619 -33.58 -19.38 -55.16
N ILE A 620 -33.13 -18.18 -54.79
CA ILE A 620 -33.18 -16.99 -55.65
C ILE A 620 -31.78 -16.63 -56.12
N LEU A 621 -31.56 -16.55 -57.44
CA LEU A 621 -30.27 -16.20 -58.03
C LEU A 621 -30.44 -15.11 -59.11
N GLU A 622 -29.38 -14.32 -59.31
CA GLU A 622 -29.30 -13.33 -60.38
C GLU A 622 -28.87 -14.00 -61.69
N ASN A 623 -29.56 -13.72 -62.79
CA ASN A 623 -29.19 -14.23 -64.10
C ASN A 623 -28.35 -13.20 -64.87
N ASN A 624 -27.04 -13.44 -64.93
CA ASN A 624 -26.03 -12.55 -65.53
C ASN A 624 -26.22 -12.27 -67.04
N ARG A 625 -27.12 -12.96 -67.75
CA ARG A 625 -27.31 -12.77 -69.20
C ARG A 625 -28.40 -11.76 -69.59
N MET A 626 -29.38 -11.49 -68.71
CA MET A 626 -30.54 -10.64 -69.05
C MET A 626 -31.06 -9.72 -67.93
N ASN A 627 -30.46 -9.73 -66.74
CA ASN A 627 -30.90 -8.93 -65.57
C ASN A 627 -32.29 -9.23 -64.93
N PRO A 628 -32.98 -10.39 -65.10
CA PRO A 628 -34.01 -10.79 -64.15
C PRO A 628 -33.42 -11.68 -63.03
N TRP A 629 -33.84 -11.42 -61.80
CA TRP A 629 -33.67 -12.36 -60.71
C TRP A 629 -34.66 -13.50 -60.87
N ILE A 630 -34.21 -14.73 -60.63
CA ILE A 630 -35.02 -15.94 -60.81
C ILE A 630 -35.11 -16.69 -59.48
N LEU A 631 -36.34 -16.95 -59.03
CA LEU A 631 -36.69 -17.91 -57.98
C LEU A 631 -36.79 -19.30 -58.63
N TYR A 632 -35.79 -20.14 -58.36
CA TYR A 632 -35.78 -21.54 -58.72
C TYR A 632 -36.46 -22.36 -57.63
N ILE A 633 -37.44 -23.17 -58.02
CA ILE A 633 -38.16 -24.13 -57.18
C ILE A 633 -37.97 -25.55 -57.73
N THR A 634 -38.07 -26.56 -56.87
CA THR A 634 -38.21 -27.97 -57.22
C THR A 634 -39.66 -28.41 -57.01
N SER A 635 -40.01 -29.62 -57.46
CA SER A 635 -41.35 -30.19 -57.22
C SER A 635 -41.70 -30.33 -55.73
N ASN A 636 -40.69 -30.32 -54.84
CA ASN A 636 -40.83 -30.49 -53.40
C ASN A 636 -40.71 -29.17 -52.62
N SER A 637 -40.61 -28.02 -53.29
CA SER A 637 -40.46 -26.74 -52.59
C SER A 637 -41.65 -26.44 -51.69
N SER A 638 -41.40 -26.32 -50.39
CA SER A 638 -42.41 -25.86 -49.44
C SER A 638 -42.65 -24.36 -49.55
N SER A 639 -43.86 -23.91 -49.23
CA SER A 639 -44.19 -22.48 -49.15
C SER A 639 -43.31 -21.74 -48.12
N LEU A 640 -42.88 -22.43 -47.07
CA LEU A 640 -42.04 -21.90 -46.01
C LEU A 640 -40.61 -21.64 -46.52
N ASP A 641 -40.05 -22.56 -47.32
CA ASP A 641 -38.74 -22.38 -47.97
C ASP A 641 -38.76 -21.23 -48.96
N ILE A 642 -39.83 -21.14 -49.76
CA ILE A 642 -40.06 -20.00 -50.66
C ILE A 642 -40.11 -18.69 -49.88
N SER A 643 -40.88 -18.65 -48.79
CA SER A 643 -41.01 -17.47 -47.93
C SER A 643 -39.67 -17.05 -47.31
N LYS A 644 -38.87 -18.03 -46.86
CA LYS A 644 -37.53 -17.81 -46.31
C LYS A 644 -36.60 -17.19 -47.34
N HIS A 645 -36.61 -17.69 -48.57
CA HIS A 645 -35.77 -17.17 -49.65
C HIS A 645 -36.22 -15.76 -50.10
N ILE A 646 -37.52 -15.48 -50.10
CA ILE A 646 -38.06 -14.14 -50.36
C ILE A 646 -37.61 -13.19 -49.24
N ALA A 647 -37.86 -13.51 -47.97
CA ALA A 647 -37.45 -12.71 -46.81
C ALA A 647 -35.95 -12.35 -46.83
N LYS A 648 -35.08 -13.35 -47.10
CA LYS A 648 -33.62 -13.19 -47.22
C LYS A 648 -33.20 -12.18 -48.30
N ASN A 649 -34.03 -11.99 -49.33
CA ASN A 649 -33.74 -11.12 -50.46
C ASN A 649 -34.38 -9.74 -50.35
N ILE A 650 -35.55 -9.62 -49.72
CA ILE A 650 -36.28 -8.34 -49.62
C ILE A 650 -35.95 -7.54 -48.35
N TYR A 651 -35.48 -8.17 -47.27
CA TYR A 651 -35.10 -7.50 -46.02
C TYR A 651 -33.59 -7.53 -45.75
N LYS A 652 -33.08 -6.48 -45.10
CA LYS A 652 -31.68 -6.39 -44.66
C LYS A 652 -31.41 -7.30 -43.45
N VAL A 653 -32.37 -7.33 -42.53
CA VAL A 653 -32.40 -8.20 -41.35
C VAL A 653 -33.80 -8.80 -41.29
N TYR A 654 -33.91 -10.12 -41.22
CA TYR A 654 -35.19 -10.83 -41.14
C TYR A 654 -35.15 -11.85 -40.01
N LYS A 655 -36.28 -12.03 -39.33
CA LYS A 655 -36.50 -13.01 -38.26
C LYS A 655 -37.52 -14.05 -38.70
N TRP A 656 -37.68 -15.11 -37.91
CA TRP A 656 -38.68 -16.16 -38.17
C TRP A 656 -40.09 -15.59 -38.33
N LYS A 657 -40.48 -14.59 -37.52
CA LYS A 657 -41.77 -13.90 -37.67
C LYS A 657 -42.02 -13.34 -39.09
N ASP A 658 -40.96 -12.85 -39.75
CA ASP A 658 -41.07 -12.23 -41.07
C ASP A 658 -41.24 -13.32 -42.14
N ILE A 659 -40.56 -14.45 -41.96
CA ILE A 659 -40.72 -15.65 -42.80
C ILE A 659 -42.14 -16.18 -42.67
N PHE A 660 -42.65 -16.33 -41.45
CA PHE A 660 -44.02 -16.80 -41.19
C PHE A 660 -45.04 -15.81 -41.72
N CYS A 661 -44.84 -14.50 -41.54
CA CYS A 661 -45.73 -13.49 -42.09
C CYS A 661 -45.82 -13.59 -43.61
N ILE A 662 -44.70 -13.72 -44.33
CA ILE A 662 -44.70 -13.93 -45.79
C ILE A 662 -45.37 -15.26 -46.15
N ASN A 663 -45.13 -16.32 -45.37
CA ASN A 663 -45.77 -17.62 -45.58
C ASN A 663 -47.29 -17.54 -45.44
N THR A 664 -47.78 -16.91 -44.37
CA THR A 664 -49.20 -16.62 -44.15
C THR A 664 -49.75 -15.77 -45.30
N LEU A 665 -49.05 -14.70 -45.69
CA LEU A 665 -49.43 -13.87 -46.82
C LEU A 665 -49.36 -14.61 -48.15
N LEU A 666 -48.64 -15.73 -48.27
CA LEU A 666 -48.62 -16.56 -49.47
C LEU A 666 -49.69 -17.66 -49.45
N ILE A 667 -50.07 -18.22 -48.31
CA ILE A 667 -51.02 -19.34 -48.25
C ILE A 667 -52.45 -18.85 -48.04
N THR A 668 -52.65 -17.85 -47.18
CA THR A 668 -53.97 -17.43 -46.70
C THR A 668 -54.83 -16.81 -47.81
N PRO A 669 -56.13 -17.14 -47.92
CA PRO A 669 -57.05 -16.49 -48.86
C PRO A 669 -57.20 -14.98 -48.61
N LEU A 670 -57.38 -14.19 -49.68
CA LEU A 670 -57.50 -12.73 -49.58
C LEU A 670 -58.70 -12.28 -48.71
N SER A 671 -59.79 -13.05 -48.66
CA SER A 671 -60.97 -12.75 -47.83
C SER A 671 -60.64 -12.81 -46.32
N VAL A 672 -59.77 -13.72 -45.92
CA VAL A 672 -59.31 -13.89 -44.53
C VAL A 672 -58.30 -12.80 -44.18
N LEU A 673 -57.37 -12.48 -45.09
CA LEU A 673 -56.42 -11.37 -44.90
C LEU A 673 -57.15 -10.03 -44.68
N LYS A 674 -58.29 -9.80 -45.34
CA LYS A 674 -59.13 -8.61 -45.12
C LYS A 674 -59.67 -8.54 -43.69
N LYS A 675 -60.11 -9.67 -43.12
CA LYS A 675 -60.60 -9.73 -41.73
C LYS A 675 -59.47 -9.54 -40.71
N MET A 676 -58.27 -10.00 -41.04
CA MET A 676 -57.04 -9.79 -40.27
C MET A 676 -56.49 -8.35 -40.34
N GLY A 677 -57.18 -7.44 -41.04
CA GLY A 677 -56.80 -6.01 -41.11
C GLY A 677 -55.87 -5.62 -42.25
N TYR A 678 -55.47 -6.55 -43.13
CA TYR A 678 -54.60 -6.23 -44.26
C TYR A 678 -55.34 -5.48 -45.38
N PRO A 679 -54.70 -4.50 -46.07
CA PRO A 679 -55.33 -3.66 -47.09
C PRO A 679 -55.46 -4.37 -48.45
N VAL A 680 -56.27 -5.42 -48.50
CA VAL A 680 -56.46 -6.27 -49.70
C VAL A 680 -57.64 -5.85 -50.58
N SER A 681 -58.38 -4.80 -50.22
CA SER A 681 -59.59 -4.36 -50.93
C SER A 681 -59.36 -4.02 -52.41
N ARG A 682 -58.19 -3.49 -52.77
CA ARG A 682 -57.80 -3.21 -54.17
C ARG A 682 -57.52 -4.50 -54.96
N ILE A 683 -56.95 -5.50 -54.29
CA ILE A 683 -56.65 -6.82 -54.86
C ILE A 683 -57.96 -7.60 -55.09
N LEU A 684 -58.88 -7.55 -54.12
CA LEU A 684 -60.21 -8.18 -54.22
C LEU A 684 -61.12 -7.55 -55.30
N GLN A 685 -60.96 -6.26 -55.62
CA GLN A 685 -61.70 -5.62 -56.72
C GLN A 685 -61.30 -6.17 -58.10
N GLN A 686 -60.07 -6.69 -58.24
CA GLN A 686 -59.57 -7.26 -59.49
C GLN A 686 -60.03 -8.72 -59.72
N GLN A 687 -60.57 -9.41 -58.71
CA GLN A 687 -60.86 -10.86 -58.73
C GLN A 687 -62.35 -11.28 -58.73
N LYS A 688 -63.33 -10.42 -59.00
CA LYS A 688 -64.76 -10.81 -58.86
C LYS A 688 -65.20 -11.93 -59.84
N TYR A 689 -65.19 -13.19 -59.38
CA TYR A 689 -66.19 -14.27 -59.60
C TYR A 689 -65.83 -15.52 -58.76
N GLN A 690 -66.66 -15.89 -57.75
CA GLN A 690 -66.96 -17.24 -57.17
C GLN A 690 -67.41 -17.15 -55.68
N PRO A 691 -68.25 -18.08 -55.15
CA PRO A 691 -69.15 -17.84 -54.00
C PRO A 691 -68.71 -18.38 -52.61
N SER A 692 -69.24 -17.73 -51.56
CA SER A 692 -69.51 -18.14 -50.16
C SER A 692 -68.51 -19.02 -49.36
N THR A 693 -67.64 -18.39 -48.56
CA THR A 693 -66.84 -19.04 -47.50
C THR A 693 -67.35 -18.76 -46.06
N ALA A 694 -68.46 -18.05 -45.90
CA ALA A 694 -68.95 -17.60 -44.59
C ALA A 694 -69.60 -18.72 -43.75
N GLU A 695 -70.29 -19.68 -44.38
CA GLU A 695 -70.94 -20.81 -43.70
C GLU A 695 -69.94 -21.90 -43.28
N ILE A 696 -68.89 -22.13 -44.06
CA ILE A 696 -67.84 -23.12 -43.76
C ILE A 696 -67.05 -22.71 -42.51
N HIS A 697 -66.75 -21.41 -42.36
CA HIS A 697 -66.02 -20.89 -41.20
C HIS A 697 -66.80 -21.00 -39.88
N LYS A 698 -68.12 -20.78 -39.90
CA LYS A 698 -68.96 -20.87 -38.70
C LYS A 698 -69.10 -22.32 -38.21
N ASN A 699 -69.31 -23.26 -39.13
CA ASN A 699 -69.36 -24.70 -38.81
C ASN A 699 -68.03 -25.23 -38.27
N LEU A 700 -66.89 -24.76 -38.80
CA LEU A 700 -65.57 -25.14 -38.29
C LEU A 700 -65.36 -24.65 -36.85
N GLN A 701 -65.70 -23.38 -36.54
CA GLN A 701 -65.58 -22.83 -35.19
C GLN A 701 -66.48 -23.56 -34.17
N ASP A 702 -67.73 -23.86 -34.52
CA ASP A 702 -68.65 -24.60 -33.66
C ASP A 702 -68.15 -26.04 -33.38
N ASN A 703 -67.52 -26.68 -34.36
CA ASN A 703 -66.94 -28.03 -34.21
C ASN A 703 -65.69 -28.04 -33.33
N LEU A 704 -64.81 -27.04 -33.46
CA LEU A 704 -63.61 -26.90 -32.63
C LEU A 704 -63.98 -26.63 -31.16
N GLN A 705 -64.96 -25.76 -30.89
CA GLN A 705 -65.44 -25.50 -29.53
C GLN A 705 -66.12 -26.72 -28.89
N LYS A 706 -66.94 -27.47 -29.66
CA LYS A 706 -67.52 -28.74 -29.19
C LYS A 706 -66.43 -29.78 -28.86
N PHE A 707 -65.36 -29.80 -29.64
CA PHE A 707 -64.26 -30.73 -29.40
C PHE A 707 -63.50 -30.41 -28.11
N VAL A 708 -63.20 -29.15 -27.84
CA VAL A 708 -62.52 -28.75 -26.60
C VAL A 708 -63.36 -29.10 -25.37
N LYS A 709 -64.69 -28.94 -25.45
CA LYS A 709 -65.62 -29.45 -24.42
C LYS A 709 -65.57 -30.97 -24.24
N SER A 710 -65.21 -31.73 -25.29
CA SER A 710 -65.03 -33.18 -25.22
C SER A 710 -63.72 -33.61 -24.55
N CYS A 711 -62.72 -32.73 -24.45
CA CYS A 711 -61.49 -32.99 -23.70
C CYS A 711 -61.77 -33.02 -22.18
N ASN A 712 -62.79 -32.30 -21.72
CA ASN A 712 -63.14 -32.17 -20.31
C ASN A 712 -63.99 -33.34 -19.75
N LEU A 713 -64.43 -34.29 -20.60
CA LEU A 713 -65.38 -35.37 -20.22
C LEU A 713 -64.72 -36.71 -19.84
N ASN A 714 -63.39 -36.77 -19.67
CA ASN A 714 -62.68 -38.00 -19.33
C ASN A 714 -62.81 -38.37 -17.83
N GLU A 715 -63.92 -39.03 -17.46
CA GLU A 715 -64.03 -39.80 -16.21
C GLU A 715 -63.72 -41.30 -16.45
N ASN A 716 -62.74 -41.82 -15.70
CA ASN A 716 -62.48 -43.22 -15.29
C ASN A 716 -62.66 -44.39 -16.29
N ILE A 717 -61.57 -45.12 -16.59
CA ILE A 717 -61.62 -46.58 -16.81
C ILE A 717 -60.39 -47.29 -16.20
N ASN A 718 -60.65 -48.14 -15.21
CA ASN A 718 -59.85 -49.31 -14.83
C ASN A 718 -60.05 -50.45 -15.85
N SER A 719 -58.99 -51.20 -16.11
CA SER A 719 -58.92 -52.63 -16.53
C SER A 719 -60.18 -53.33 -17.07
N ASP A 720 -60.16 -53.77 -18.33
CA ASP A 720 -60.12 -55.20 -18.72
C ASP A 720 -60.42 -55.42 -20.22
N ASP A 721 -59.66 -56.36 -20.78
CA ASP A 721 -59.96 -57.31 -21.85
C ASP A 721 -60.30 -56.90 -23.31
N SER A 722 -59.28 -57.14 -24.15
CA SER A 722 -59.26 -58.14 -25.25
C SER A 722 -59.76 -57.78 -26.66
N ASP A 723 -58.79 -57.99 -27.57
CA ASP A 723 -58.85 -58.63 -28.89
C ASP A 723 -59.26 -57.87 -30.17
N ASN A 724 -58.23 -57.77 -31.03
CA ASN A 724 -58.14 -58.13 -32.46
C ASN A 724 -59.11 -57.44 -33.45
N ASP A 725 -58.56 -56.73 -34.45
CA ASP A 725 -57.94 -57.38 -35.61
C ASP A 725 -57.14 -56.37 -36.48
N SER A 726 -56.17 -56.97 -37.15
CA SER A 726 -55.17 -56.56 -38.15
C SER A 726 -55.73 -55.86 -39.41
N ASN A 727 -55.01 -55.32 -40.41
CA ASN A 727 -53.62 -55.32 -40.89
C ASN A 727 -53.57 -54.35 -42.11
N GLN A 728 -52.52 -53.53 -42.29
CA GLN A 728 -51.65 -53.51 -43.49
C GLN A 728 -50.76 -52.25 -43.62
N ASN A 729 -49.51 -52.56 -43.96
CA ASN A 729 -48.33 -51.74 -44.20
C ASN A 729 -48.51 -50.52 -45.11
N ASP A 730 -47.78 -49.45 -44.81
CA ASP A 730 -46.92 -48.84 -45.84
C ASP A 730 -45.67 -48.15 -45.26
N LYS A 731 -44.53 -48.45 -45.89
CA LYS A 731 -43.22 -47.86 -45.61
C LYS A 731 -43.16 -46.45 -46.21
N SER A 732 -42.90 -45.42 -45.41
CA SER A 732 -42.26 -44.20 -45.93
C SER A 732 -41.50 -43.40 -44.86
N THR A 733 -40.23 -43.18 -45.16
CA THR A 733 -39.37 -42.01 -44.85
C THR A 733 -39.38 -41.43 -43.42
N ASN A 734 -38.25 -41.67 -42.73
CA ASN A 734 -37.77 -40.96 -41.55
C ASN A 734 -37.84 -39.43 -41.69
N ILE A 735 -38.84 -38.82 -41.06
CA ILE A 735 -38.80 -37.44 -40.55
C ILE A 735 -38.98 -37.57 -39.04
N LYS A 736 -37.95 -37.24 -38.26
CA LYS A 736 -38.05 -37.19 -36.79
C LYS A 736 -39.07 -36.11 -36.41
N HIS A 737 -40.28 -36.52 -36.05
CA HIS A 737 -41.29 -35.67 -35.44
C HIS A 737 -40.95 -35.50 -33.95
N HIS A 738 -40.77 -34.26 -33.49
CA HIS A 738 -40.41 -33.93 -32.10
C HIS A 738 -41.60 -33.95 -31.11
N CYS A 739 -42.74 -34.54 -31.48
CA CYS A 739 -43.98 -34.56 -30.69
C CYS A 739 -44.66 -35.95 -30.69
N ALA A 740 -43.87 -37.04 -30.79
CA ALA A 740 -44.37 -38.39 -30.55
C ALA A 740 -44.22 -38.74 -29.05
N MET A 741 -45.10 -39.62 -28.53
CA MET A 741 -44.88 -40.27 -27.23
C MET A 741 -43.43 -40.75 -27.15
N PRO A 742 -42.63 -40.27 -26.18
CA PRO A 742 -41.29 -40.79 -26.02
C PRO A 742 -41.34 -42.28 -25.64
N ASP A 743 -40.42 -43.10 -26.15
CA ASP A 743 -40.35 -44.56 -25.89
C ASP A 743 -40.02 -44.93 -24.42
N TYR A 744 -39.94 -43.96 -23.51
CA TYR A 744 -39.60 -44.15 -22.10
C TYR A 744 -40.84 -43.98 -21.19
N LEU A 745 -40.85 -44.73 -20.08
CA LEU A 745 -41.94 -44.70 -19.11
C LEU A 745 -41.91 -43.37 -18.31
N LEU A 746 -42.98 -42.59 -18.34
CA LEU A 746 -43.16 -41.43 -17.47
C LEU A 746 -43.84 -41.88 -16.16
N HIS A 747 -43.16 -41.64 -15.03
CA HIS A 747 -43.69 -41.93 -13.71
C HIS A 747 -44.42 -40.69 -13.16
N CYS A 748 -45.67 -40.86 -12.70
CA CYS A 748 -46.38 -39.79 -12.00
C CYS A 748 -45.76 -39.63 -10.61
N VAL A 749 -44.98 -38.57 -10.41
CA VAL A 749 -44.19 -38.33 -9.19
C VAL A 749 -44.90 -37.44 -8.16
N GLY A 750 -45.92 -36.68 -8.57
CA GLY A 750 -46.68 -35.84 -7.65
C GLY A 750 -47.82 -35.06 -8.30
N ILE A 751 -48.54 -34.28 -7.48
CA ILE A 751 -49.57 -33.35 -7.95
C ILE A 751 -49.29 -32.00 -7.31
N MET A 752 -49.20 -30.95 -8.14
CA MET A 752 -49.11 -29.58 -7.64
C MET A 752 -50.29 -28.79 -8.16
N GLN A 753 -51.06 -28.20 -7.24
CA GLN A 753 -52.07 -27.21 -7.61
C GLN A 753 -53.13 -27.73 -8.64
N LYS A 754 -53.46 -29.02 -8.55
CA LYS A 754 -54.36 -29.82 -9.44
C LYS A 754 -53.76 -30.31 -10.78
N ILE A 755 -52.50 -30.00 -11.07
CA ILE A 755 -51.76 -30.51 -12.25
C ILE A 755 -50.86 -31.67 -11.81
N LYS A 756 -50.91 -32.79 -12.55
CA LYS A 756 -50.04 -33.96 -12.29
C LYS A 756 -48.64 -33.70 -12.83
N LEU A 757 -47.63 -34.12 -12.05
CA LEU A 757 -46.22 -33.98 -12.35
C LEU A 757 -45.64 -35.36 -12.69
N HIS A 758 -44.91 -35.45 -13.79
CA HIS A 758 -44.30 -36.67 -14.28
C HIS A 758 -42.78 -36.51 -14.44
N ASP A 759 -42.03 -37.58 -14.27
CA ASP A 759 -40.58 -37.59 -14.46
C ASP A 759 -40.17 -38.92 -15.11
N THR A 760 -39.04 -38.90 -15.82
CA THR A 760 -38.39 -40.10 -16.36
C THR A 760 -37.78 -40.98 -15.26
N LYS A 761 -37.62 -40.44 -14.05
CA LYS A 761 -37.10 -41.13 -12.87
C LYS A 761 -38.19 -41.34 -11.82
N ASP A 762 -38.08 -42.42 -11.04
CA ASP A 762 -39.03 -42.73 -9.97
C ASP A 762 -39.03 -41.66 -8.85
N ILE A 763 -40.05 -41.64 -8.00
CA ILE A 763 -40.32 -40.62 -6.97
C ILE A 763 -39.07 -40.28 -6.14
N GLN A 764 -38.26 -41.28 -5.78
CA GLN A 764 -37.06 -41.11 -4.94
C GLN A 764 -35.91 -40.35 -5.64
N GLN A 765 -35.92 -40.26 -6.97
CA GLN A 765 -34.87 -39.62 -7.79
C GLN A 765 -35.42 -38.55 -8.74
N SER A 766 -36.65 -38.10 -8.50
CA SER A 766 -37.33 -37.12 -9.33
C SER A 766 -36.60 -35.77 -9.31
N VAL A 767 -36.26 -35.27 -10.49
CA VAL A 767 -35.58 -34.00 -10.69
C VAL A 767 -36.59 -32.87 -10.53
N ILE A 768 -37.82 -33.06 -11.05
CA ILE A 768 -38.88 -32.05 -11.02
C ILE A 768 -39.33 -31.66 -9.60
N LEU A 769 -39.17 -32.55 -8.61
CA LEU A 769 -39.52 -32.28 -7.20
C LEU A 769 -38.34 -31.77 -6.35
N SER A 770 -37.16 -31.60 -6.95
CA SER A 770 -35.99 -31.10 -6.20
C SER A 770 -36.18 -29.66 -5.72
N GLN A 771 -35.66 -29.37 -4.52
CA GLN A 771 -35.72 -28.05 -3.87
C GLN A 771 -35.45 -26.83 -4.78
N PRO A 772 -34.41 -26.81 -5.64
CA PRO A 772 -34.12 -25.63 -6.46
C PRO A 772 -35.19 -25.29 -7.51
N TYR A 773 -36.00 -26.26 -7.94
CA TYR A 773 -37.00 -26.05 -8.98
C TYR A 773 -38.39 -25.68 -8.48
N ASN A 774 -38.65 -25.76 -7.18
CA ASN A 774 -39.99 -25.58 -6.62
C ASN A 774 -40.60 -24.20 -6.97
N ALA A 775 -39.83 -23.12 -6.82
CA ALA A 775 -40.31 -21.77 -7.16
C ALA A 775 -40.59 -21.61 -8.66
N SER A 776 -39.73 -22.21 -9.51
CA SER A 776 -39.89 -22.17 -10.97
C SER A 776 -41.09 -22.99 -11.43
N LEU A 777 -41.24 -24.19 -10.89
CA LEU A 777 -42.36 -25.08 -11.17
C LEU A 777 -43.69 -24.44 -10.75
N SER A 778 -43.73 -23.75 -9.61
CA SER A 778 -44.92 -23.02 -9.14
C SER A 778 -45.35 -21.92 -10.12
N ARG A 779 -44.39 -21.16 -10.65
CA ARG A 779 -44.65 -20.16 -11.71
C ARG A 779 -45.16 -20.80 -13.00
N PHE A 780 -44.56 -21.93 -13.39
CA PHE A 780 -44.99 -22.64 -14.59
C PHE A 780 -46.44 -23.14 -14.48
N VAL A 781 -46.77 -23.76 -13.34
CA VAL A 781 -48.14 -24.20 -13.04
C VAL A 781 -49.12 -23.04 -13.07
N SER A 782 -48.77 -21.89 -12.47
CA SER A 782 -49.64 -20.71 -12.51
C SER A 782 -49.92 -20.25 -13.94
N MET A 783 -48.89 -20.19 -14.78
CA MET A 783 -49.04 -19.77 -16.18
C MET A 783 -49.87 -20.77 -17.00
N LEU A 784 -49.64 -22.07 -16.85
CA LEU A 784 -50.42 -23.09 -17.57
C LEU A 784 -51.89 -23.07 -17.17
N LYS A 785 -52.22 -22.73 -15.92
CA LYS A 785 -53.62 -22.56 -15.48
C LYS A 785 -54.32 -21.40 -16.18
N GLU A 786 -53.67 -20.24 -16.25
CA GLU A 786 -54.24 -19.08 -16.93
C GLU A 786 -54.45 -19.36 -18.43
N LEU A 787 -53.52 -20.10 -19.04
CA LEU A 787 -53.67 -20.55 -20.43
C LEU A 787 -54.77 -21.61 -20.58
N ALA A 788 -54.92 -22.55 -19.64
CA ALA A 788 -56.02 -23.51 -19.63
C ALA A 788 -57.39 -22.81 -19.67
N ASP A 789 -57.53 -21.74 -18.88
CA ASP A 789 -58.75 -20.92 -18.84
C ASP A 789 -59.03 -20.23 -20.18
N VAL A 790 -57.99 -19.80 -20.92
CA VAL A 790 -58.14 -19.22 -22.27
C VAL A 790 -58.80 -20.21 -23.22
N PHE A 791 -58.41 -21.48 -23.14
CA PHE A 791 -58.94 -22.56 -23.97
C PHE A 791 -60.19 -23.22 -23.40
N GLU A 792 -60.66 -22.87 -22.20
CA GLU A 792 -61.78 -23.54 -21.51
C GLU A 792 -61.49 -25.03 -21.21
N LEU A 793 -60.23 -25.37 -20.94
CA LEU A 793 -59.79 -26.73 -20.59
C LEU A 793 -59.78 -26.96 -19.07
N GLU A 794 -60.20 -28.16 -18.64
CA GLU A 794 -60.08 -28.57 -17.23
C GLU A 794 -58.63 -28.90 -16.86
N LEU A 795 -58.22 -28.52 -15.64
CA LEU A 795 -56.84 -28.69 -15.17
C LEU A 795 -56.39 -30.17 -15.06
N ASN A 796 -57.32 -31.12 -14.99
CA ASN A 796 -57.02 -32.56 -15.00
C ASN A 796 -56.48 -33.06 -16.36
N THR A 797 -56.73 -32.32 -17.44
CA THR A 797 -56.22 -32.60 -18.79
C THR A 797 -54.78 -32.13 -18.97
N ILE A 798 -54.25 -31.32 -18.04
CA ILE A 798 -52.92 -30.71 -18.15
C ILE A 798 -51.96 -31.40 -17.18
N ASN A 799 -50.80 -31.76 -17.72
CA ASN A 799 -49.72 -32.45 -17.02
C ASN A 799 -48.41 -31.74 -17.32
N ILE A 800 -47.48 -31.80 -16.37
CA ILE A 800 -46.11 -31.32 -16.57
C ILE A 800 -45.18 -32.52 -16.46
N PHE A 801 -44.22 -32.63 -17.35
CA PHE A 801 -43.17 -33.65 -17.25
C PHE A 801 -41.79 -33.01 -17.25
N TYR A 802 -40.79 -33.72 -16.73
CA TYR A 802 -39.39 -33.36 -16.90
C TYR A 802 -38.67 -34.44 -17.70
N SER A 803 -38.04 -34.04 -18.80
CA SER A 803 -37.18 -34.90 -19.61
C SER A 803 -36.06 -34.08 -20.24
N ASP A 804 -34.91 -34.73 -20.43
CA ASP A 804 -33.77 -34.17 -21.14
C ASP A 804 -33.88 -34.26 -22.67
N ASP A 805 -34.97 -34.84 -23.17
CA ASP A 805 -35.25 -34.92 -24.60
C ASP A 805 -35.66 -33.57 -25.21
N ASN A 806 -35.75 -33.54 -26.54
CA ASN A 806 -36.11 -32.33 -27.28
C ASN A 806 -37.64 -32.15 -27.42
N THR A 807 -38.44 -32.82 -26.59
CA THR A 807 -39.90 -32.77 -26.67
C THR A 807 -40.40 -31.63 -25.80
N ILE A 808 -40.98 -30.61 -26.42
CA ILE A 808 -41.44 -29.38 -25.75
C ILE A 808 -42.78 -29.62 -25.06
N ALA A 809 -43.68 -30.27 -25.79
CA ALA A 809 -44.97 -30.73 -25.32
C ALA A 809 -45.42 -31.91 -26.19
N PHE A 810 -46.43 -32.62 -25.71
CA PHE A 810 -47.12 -33.62 -26.51
C PHE A 810 -48.57 -33.78 -26.03
N ASN A 811 -49.42 -34.32 -26.90
CA ASN A 811 -50.78 -34.71 -26.59
C ASN A 811 -50.95 -36.23 -26.64
N TYR A 812 -51.47 -36.81 -25.55
CA TYR A 812 -51.87 -38.20 -25.46
C TYR A 812 -53.34 -38.30 -25.09
N ASP A 813 -54.16 -38.81 -26.01
CA ASP A 813 -55.57 -39.10 -25.75
C ASP A 813 -56.31 -37.93 -25.06
N LYS A 814 -56.19 -36.73 -25.65
CA LYS A 814 -56.77 -35.46 -25.16
C LYS A 814 -56.17 -34.95 -23.83
N THR A 815 -55.06 -35.53 -23.41
CA THR A 815 -54.30 -35.14 -22.22
C THR A 815 -52.97 -34.51 -22.65
N PHE A 816 -52.68 -33.31 -22.18
CA PHE A 816 -51.56 -32.48 -22.61
C PHE A 816 -50.43 -32.55 -21.60
N PHE A 817 -49.20 -32.73 -22.09
CA PHE A 817 -48.00 -32.82 -21.28
C PHE A 817 -47.01 -31.75 -21.73
N PHE A 818 -46.57 -30.90 -20.80
CA PHE A 818 -45.65 -29.79 -21.08
C PHE A 818 -44.32 -29.99 -20.36
N ASN A 819 -43.21 -29.81 -21.06
CA ASN A 819 -41.89 -30.08 -20.50
C ASN A 819 -41.40 -28.91 -19.62
N PHE A 820 -41.20 -29.17 -18.34
CA PHE A 820 -40.73 -28.19 -17.36
C PHE A 820 -39.32 -27.67 -17.68
N LYS A 821 -38.43 -28.51 -18.23
CA LYS A 821 -37.06 -28.10 -18.57
C LYS A 821 -37.04 -26.92 -19.53
N PHE A 822 -37.85 -26.98 -20.58
CA PHE A 822 -37.96 -25.90 -21.57
C PHE A 822 -38.50 -24.62 -20.95
N TYR A 823 -39.47 -24.70 -20.04
CA TYR A 823 -39.90 -23.53 -19.30
C TYR A 823 -38.77 -22.95 -18.43
N HIS A 824 -38.09 -23.82 -17.67
CA HIS A 824 -37.04 -23.44 -16.74
C HIS A 824 -35.88 -22.72 -17.45
N GLU A 825 -35.42 -23.28 -18.57
CA GLU A 825 -34.28 -22.75 -19.33
C GLU A 825 -34.62 -21.52 -20.17
N LEU A 826 -35.84 -21.45 -20.75
CA LEU A 826 -36.20 -20.38 -21.67
C LEU A 826 -36.91 -19.20 -21.02
N HIS A 827 -37.70 -19.43 -19.96
CA HIS A 827 -38.69 -18.47 -19.50
C HIS A 827 -38.71 -18.19 -18.00
N ASP A 828 -38.10 -19.04 -17.15
CA ASP A 828 -38.17 -18.86 -15.69
C ASP A 828 -37.55 -17.53 -15.23
N ASP A 829 -36.37 -17.20 -15.76
CA ASP A 829 -35.66 -15.97 -15.39
C ASP A 829 -36.45 -14.71 -15.72
N GLU A 830 -37.10 -14.65 -16.89
CA GLU A 830 -37.93 -13.51 -17.28
C GLU A 830 -39.29 -13.48 -16.54
N CYS A 831 -39.74 -14.61 -15.99
CA CYS A 831 -41.02 -14.74 -15.29
C CYS A 831 -40.94 -14.63 -13.76
N LYS A 832 -39.78 -14.31 -13.17
CA LYS A 832 -39.58 -14.26 -11.70
C LYS A 832 -40.51 -13.29 -10.97
N ILE A 833 -40.88 -12.17 -11.59
CA ILE A 833 -41.76 -11.15 -11.00
C ILE A 833 -43.21 -11.38 -11.44
N LYS A 834 -43.44 -11.59 -12.73
CA LYS A 834 -44.73 -11.92 -13.35
C LYS A 834 -44.52 -12.60 -14.71
N PRO A 835 -45.48 -13.37 -15.24
CA PRO A 835 -45.40 -13.92 -16.59
C PRO A 835 -45.22 -12.82 -17.64
N THR A 836 -44.26 -13.00 -18.56
CA THR A 836 -44.07 -12.07 -19.69
C THR A 836 -45.02 -12.40 -20.83
N ILE A 837 -45.34 -11.39 -21.66
CA ILE A 837 -46.13 -11.60 -22.89
C ILE A 837 -45.43 -12.60 -23.83
N ASN A 838 -44.09 -12.61 -23.85
CA ASN A 838 -43.31 -13.53 -24.68
C ASN A 838 -43.48 -14.98 -24.22
N ALA A 839 -43.32 -15.26 -22.92
CA ALA A 839 -43.53 -16.59 -22.35
C ALA A 839 -44.99 -17.05 -22.53
N MET A 840 -45.95 -16.18 -22.25
CA MET A 840 -47.38 -16.50 -22.41
C MET A 840 -47.74 -16.79 -23.87
N SER A 841 -47.23 -16.00 -24.81
CA SER A 841 -47.47 -16.23 -26.25
C SER A 841 -46.83 -17.52 -26.74
N TYR A 842 -45.64 -17.86 -26.24
CA TYR A 842 -44.96 -19.11 -26.58
C TYR A 842 -45.82 -20.32 -26.20
N TRP A 843 -46.21 -20.42 -24.93
CA TRP A 843 -46.99 -21.56 -24.44
C TRP A 843 -48.42 -21.55 -24.98
N TYR A 844 -49.03 -20.38 -25.25
CA TYR A 844 -50.30 -20.29 -25.97
C TYR A 844 -50.25 -20.97 -27.35
N MET A 845 -49.20 -20.68 -28.15
CA MET A 845 -49.04 -21.34 -29.45
C MET A 845 -48.74 -22.83 -29.29
N THR A 846 -48.00 -23.23 -28.25
CA THR A 846 -47.78 -24.65 -27.93
C THR A 846 -49.11 -25.37 -27.64
N PHE A 847 -50.03 -24.76 -26.89
CA PHE A 847 -51.38 -25.32 -26.70
C PHE A 847 -52.14 -25.50 -28.02
N CYS A 848 -52.13 -24.49 -28.90
CA CYS A 848 -52.77 -24.60 -30.21
C CYS A 848 -52.16 -25.74 -31.05
N HIS A 849 -50.85 -25.95 -30.96
CA HIS A 849 -50.13 -27.01 -31.66
C HIS A 849 -50.60 -28.38 -31.16
N GLU A 850 -50.58 -28.59 -29.85
CA GLU A 850 -51.00 -29.86 -29.25
C GLU A 850 -52.50 -30.14 -29.41
N LEU A 851 -53.33 -29.11 -29.47
CA LEU A 851 -54.77 -29.24 -29.77
C LEU A 851 -55.01 -29.76 -31.19
N ALA A 852 -54.21 -29.32 -32.17
CA ALA A 852 -54.32 -29.75 -33.56
C ALA A 852 -54.00 -31.25 -33.74
N HIS A 853 -53.11 -31.80 -32.91
CA HIS A 853 -52.78 -33.23 -32.90
C HIS A 853 -53.96 -34.15 -32.57
N ASN A 854 -55.04 -33.64 -31.99
CA ASN A 854 -56.27 -34.42 -31.82
C ASN A 854 -57.00 -34.73 -33.14
N PHE A 855 -56.74 -33.95 -34.19
CA PHE A 855 -57.38 -34.10 -35.50
C PHE A 855 -56.44 -34.75 -36.51
N VAL A 856 -55.16 -34.37 -36.48
CA VAL A 856 -54.17 -34.82 -37.46
C VAL A 856 -52.85 -35.11 -36.77
N LYS A 857 -52.38 -36.37 -36.84
CA LYS A 857 -51.09 -36.78 -36.27
C LYS A 857 -49.87 -36.23 -37.02
N PRO A 858 -49.76 -36.35 -38.37
CA PRO A 858 -48.59 -35.83 -39.09
C PRO A 858 -48.62 -34.31 -39.25
N HIS A 859 -47.46 -33.65 -39.21
CA HIS A 859 -47.30 -32.22 -39.50
C HIS A 859 -47.46 -31.89 -41.00
N ASN A 860 -48.64 -32.15 -41.55
CA ASN A 860 -49.00 -31.84 -42.92
C ASN A 860 -49.84 -30.54 -42.98
N TYR A 861 -50.33 -30.19 -44.17
CA TYR A 861 -51.13 -28.97 -44.35
C TYR A 861 -52.42 -28.96 -43.49
N GLU A 862 -53.01 -30.12 -43.21
CA GLU A 862 -54.24 -30.24 -42.41
C GLU A 862 -53.96 -29.96 -40.93
N HIS A 863 -52.84 -30.47 -40.40
CA HIS A 863 -52.39 -30.13 -39.05
C HIS A 863 -52.19 -28.62 -38.89
N GLU A 864 -51.48 -27.99 -39.85
CA GLU A 864 -51.25 -26.55 -39.85
C GLU A 864 -52.56 -25.75 -39.95
N HIS A 865 -53.55 -26.27 -40.68
CA HIS A 865 -54.88 -25.68 -40.80
C HIS A 865 -55.62 -25.68 -39.45
N TYR A 866 -55.64 -26.81 -38.73
CA TYR A 866 -56.26 -26.89 -37.40
C TYR A 866 -55.50 -26.07 -36.36
N PHE A 867 -54.18 -26.10 -36.36
CA PHE A 867 -53.32 -25.27 -35.51
C PHE A 867 -53.65 -23.79 -35.65
N SER A 868 -53.65 -23.28 -36.89
CA SER A 868 -53.99 -21.89 -37.19
C SER A 868 -55.43 -21.55 -36.81
N SER A 869 -56.36 -22.50 -36.95
CA SER A 869 -57.77 -22.32 -36.60
C SER A 869 -57.99 -22.22 -35.09
N PHE A 870 -57.28 -23.01 -34.28
CA PHE A 870 -57.30 -22.90 -32.82
C PHE A 870 -56.69 -21.58 -32.33
N ALA A 871 -55.58 -21.16 -32.95
CA ALA A 871 -54.97 -19.86 -32.66
C ALA A 871 -55.91 -18.71 -33.01
N GLU A 872 -56.60 -18.75 -34.15
CA GLU A 872 -57.59 -17.72 -34.52
C GLU A 872 -58.77 -17.68 -33.55
N LEU A 873 -59.32 -18.85 -33.20
CA LEU A 873 -60.52 -18.98 -32.38
C LEU A 873 -60.33 -18.42 -30.96
N TYR A 874 -59.20 -18.72 -30.32
CA TYR A 874 -58.96 -18.36 -28.91
C TYR A 874 -58.12 -17.08 -28.73
N MET A 875 -57.68 -16.43 -29.82
CA MET A 875 -56.84 -15.22 -29.74
C MET A 875 -57.50 -14.11 -28.94
N SER A 876 -58.81 -13.90 -29.11
CA SER A 876 -59.54 -12.87 -28.38
C SER A 876 -59.55 -13.12 -26.86
N ASN A 877 -59.71 -14.39 -26.45
CA ASN A 877 -59.66 -14.80 -25.05
C ASN A 877 -58.24 -14.61 -24.48
N PHE A 878 -57.23 -14.98 -25.26
CA PHE A 878 -55.82 -14.80 -24.91
C PHE A 878 -55.47 -13.32 -24.70
N LEU A 879 -55.84 -12.44 -25.63
CA LEU A 879 -55.60 -11.00 -25.50
C LEU A 879 -56.35 -10.39 -24.30
N ALA A 880 -57.56 -10.86 -24.01
CA ALA A 880 -58.30 -10.44 -22.83
C ALA A 880 -57.63 -10.90 -21.51
N MET A 881 -57.05 -12.10 -21.48
CA MET A 881 -56.23 -12.56 -20.34
C MET A 881 -54.96 -11.71 -20.19
N VAL A 882 -54.21 -11.50 -21.27
CA VAL A 882 -52.97 -10.69 -21.24
C VAL A 882 -53.24 -9.26 -20.77
N ASN A 883 -54.33 -8.64 -21.22
CA ASN A 883 -54.71 -7.30 -20.77
C ASN A 883 -55.10 -7.27 -19.27
N ARG A 884 -55.82 -8.28 -18.76
CA ARG A 884 -56.12 -8.39 -17.32
C ARG A 884 -54.85 -8.49 -16.46
N ASN A 885 -53.85 -9.23 -16.94
CA ASN A 885 -52.55 -9.36 -16.28
C ASN A 885 -51.67 -8.10 -16.40
N MET A 886 -52.04 -7.17 -17.31
CA MET A 886 -51.40 -5.86 -17.45
C MET A 886 -52.10 -4.77 -16.62
N ASP A 887 -53.39 -4.92 -16.30
CA ASP A 887 -54.18 -3.96 -15.50
C ASP A 887 -54.21 -4.28 -13.98
N ALA A 888 -53.73 -5.45 -13.55
CA ALA A 888 -53.62 -5.84 -12.13
C ALA A 888 -52.43 -5.17 -11.39
N TYR A 889 -52.23 -3.87 -11.63
CA TYR A 889 -51.23 -3.01 -10.98
C TYR A 889 -51.85 -2.07 -9.96
#